data_AF-A0A182NAQ3-F1
#
_entry.id   AF-A0A182NAQ3-F1
#
_cell.length_a   1.000
_cell.length_b   1.000
_cell.length_c   1.000
_cell.angle_alpha   90.00
_cell.angle_beta   90.00
_cell.angle_gamma   90.00
#
_symmetry.space_group_name_H-M   'P 1'
#
loop_
_entity.id
_entity.type
_entity.pdbx_description
1 polymer ?
#
loop_
_entity_poly.entity_id
_entity_poly.type
_entity_poly.pdbx_seq_one_letter_code
_entity_poly.pdbx_strand_id
1 'polypeptide(L)'
;MSIIKSTSVVNRNTAACTAPWHKEEGGQAGYDLVGTPAEDELGPNPPFATMAKLALPQIPFPTEHVHVSEPEDETFTLNHLEPTIRKAFPKLKAFNKVQMAVGKTILQSDDSIVVNAPTGSGKTVILELAMMKLLTQARDSNTSFRIVYIAPTRSLCAEKFQDWKVRFTPLGISCIQFDGDNAVEDVGKLNDYRLVLSTPEKWELFTRRWDDQNVAVVLRPIRLFLIDEIQVMNDSERGANLELVVSRMKYIDARVCREQKNAGGVAEPIRFIAVSACIPNVDDFAQWLRSDRNAVPFTFDETNRTTRIERHVLSFPSASNPYKFELNLNYKLPAIIEQYSRQKPTLVFCTSRKSVESTAKFLARSNMKRTVPGGAMLHELSSNLANRNLQDCVAKGVAYHHAGLLHSDRNQIENHFRAGHLAVLCCTSTLCMGVNLPAYLVIVKSTFNHAGKDYSDNYILQMIGRAGRAEYSEDGVAVILTTDANMARYRKIVTETVPIESQLHRKLPELLNSEIAHGIIFDQPAVMEWIKSTFFFVRARANPDHYHLTGGRLLEEEVEKLCTETIESLEANELIMKQRSNMIVPSACGRLMARNQLSFQTMKLLQQDMKGKETLSEMLALITRASEFSEYKCRQGEKKILNALNGPTISATVCDGGDELAAGIRFRWPQRISTTGAKVYCLVQAVFGNLSIHDHGLHQEAAKIVTLGARIARFIVGLLTANRARFEQGHFRALVSVTTLLQCFQTKLWENSPFLTKQLDQIGPRLASHLADRGKTTFQAIRDSDPREIECILKKQPPFGNDIVNYVSGLPEFTIAVKKSDADPPAFTCTVGQKNANYDPEISVCFSVLVGDSVNRVLLHQDNCTMESIPVVGCTWPLTLKDTAIDSISAHLICQDWTGLDCSHTLRLTDQLTTVKHRQTAITNFFPNQSAVNETVLTVDKCTVPSVLELSRLSANTSKANVTFYSEDNRSFTSALEVSRFGENVTGLNFTAFDSTIFEKKLECPNIPIGSVLSVSKPIEPKKPLRSILKPAPAVLAADISVCQAAAIDRDQLQQPLKCFPPKEIFQTDELQYIFQPERYTLSFTLCSPVDDIAECFKKYNVFIHNFKTFPSEPEESLLVSERTARKRKNFDLGPASSVICSDDE
;
A
#
# COMPACT_ATOMS: atom_id res chain seq x y z
N MET A 1 7.71 48.34 -19.94
CA MET A 1 7.36 49.78 -19.83
C MET A 1 7.63 50.24 -18.39
N SER A 2 7.91 51.53 -18.17
CA SER A 2 7.93 52.26 -16.87
C SER A 2 8.58 51.54 -15.65
N ILE A 3 9.81 51.86 -15.18
CA ILE A 3 10.30 53.16 -14.63
C ILE A 3 9.46 53.53 -13.39
N ILE A 4 9.98 53.62 -12.16
CA ILE A 4 10.94 54.59 -11.55
C ILE A 4 11.83 53.86 -10.51
N LYS A 5 13.16 54.01 -10.33
CA LYS A 5 14.15 55.13 -10.31
C LYS A 5 14.45 55.70 -8.90
N SER A 6 15.61 55.35 -8.32
CA SER A 6 16.61 56.23 -7.66
C SER A 6 17.81 55.39 -7.17
N THR A 7 19.03 55.44 -7.75
CA THR A 7 20.12 56.46 -7.64
C THR A 7 20.68 56.62 -6.22
N SER A 8 22.01 56.70 -5.99
CA SER A 8 23.07 57.26 -6.86
C SER A 8 24.44 56.52 -6.69
N VAL A 9 25.29 56.33 -7.73
CA VAL A 9 26.43 57.18 -8.20
C VAL A 9 27.64 57.20 -7.24
N VAL A 10 28.93 57.08 -7.59
CA VAL A 10 29.77 56.59 -8.73
C VAL A 10 31.26 56.64 -8.19
N ASN A 11 32.40 56.12 -8.69
CA ASN A 11 33.02 55.72 -9.98
C ASN A 11 34.39 54.99 -9.64
N ARG A 12 35.38 54.58 -10.49
CA ARG A 12 35.65 54.49 -11.96
C ARG A 12 36.86 53.53 -12.22
N ASN A 13 37.04 53.04 -13.45
CA ASN A 13 38.31 52.78 -14.19
C ASN A 13 39.41 51.75 -13.75
N THR A 14 39.73 50.87 -14.73
CA THR A 14 41.08 50.45 -15.23
C THR A 14 42.10 49.64 -14.41
N ALA A 15 42.24 48.36 -14.81
CA ALA A 15 43.42 47.75 -15.46
C ALA A 15 44.71 47.32 -14.69
N ALA A 16 44.87 45.98 -14.62
CA ALA A 16 46.00 45.20 -15.18
C ALA A 16 47.26 44.83 -14.35
N CYS A 17 47.84 43.68 -14.76
CA CYS A 17 49.23 43.17 -14.62
C CYS A 17 49.72 42.45 -13.33
N THR A 18 49.89 41.12 -13.47
CA THR A 18 51.09 40.27 -13.13
C THR A 18 51.75 40.31 -11.74
N ALA A 19 51.69 39.17 -11.01
CA ALA A 19 52.75 38.18 -10.63
C ALA A 19 54.24 38.64 -10.40
N PRO A 20 55.19 37.86 -9.77
CA PRO A 20 55.16 36.40 -9.47
C PRO A 20 55.97 35.83 -8.23
N TRP A 21 56.00 34.48 -8.10
CA TRP A 21 57.08 33.54 -7.61
C TRP A 21 57.56 33.38 -6.13
N HIS A 22 57.79 32.09 -5.76
CA HIS A 22 58.83 31.46 -4.87
C HIS A 22 58.72 31.47 -3.31
N LYS A 23 58.66 30.29 -2.63
CA LYS A 23 59.72 29.42 -1.95
C LYS A 23 59.88 29.73 -0.42
N GLU A 24 60.28 28.87 0.53
CA GLU A 24 60.61 27.42 0.66
C GLU A 24 60.73 27.00 2.16
N GLU A 25 60.51 25.72 2.54
CA GLU A 25 60.94 24.98 3.79
C GLU A 25 60.62 25.58 5.21
N GLY A 26 60.73 24.91 6.39
CA GLY A 26 61.01 23.51 6.83
C GLY A 26 61.19 23.42 8.39
N GLY A 27 61.11 22.24 9.05
CA GLY A 27 61.41 22.09 10.52
C GLY A 27 60.75 20.91 11.29
N GLN A 28 61.32 20.44 12.43
CA GLN A 28 60.93 19.17 13.11
C GLN A 28 61.31 19.06 14.64
N ALA A 29 60.80 18.02 15.35
CA ALA A 29 61.12 17.51 16.73
C ALA A 29 60.61 18.30 17.97
N GLY A 30 60.42 17.74 19.20
CA GLY A 30 60.48 16.34 19.73
C GLY A 30 60.44 16.24 21.30
N TYR A 31 60.39 15.02 21.88
CA TYR A 31 60.68 14.57 23.29
C TYR A 31 59.59 14.50 24.44
N ASP A 32 59.33 13.27 24.94
CA ASP A 32 59.59 12.66 26.30
C ASP A 32 59.12 13.28 27.67
N LEU A 33 58.88 12.59 28.82
CA LEU A 33 58.85 11.16 29.28
C LEU A 33 58.20 10.97 30.71
N VAL A 34 57.74 9.74 31.05
CA VAL A 34 57.62 9.05 32.40
C VAL A 34 56.64 9.52 33.54
N GLY A 35 55.93 8.54 34.17
CA GLY A 35 55.46 8.61 35.59
C GLY A 35 54.28 7.68 36.01
N THR A 36 54.46 6.78 36.99
CA THR A 36 53.45 5.91 37.69
C THR A 36 53.56 6.11 39.23
N PRO A 37 52.69 5.61 40.16
CA PRO A 37 51.71 4.48 40.10
C PRO A 37 50.34 4.74 40.82
N ALA A 38 49.55 3.67 41.10
CA ALA A 38 48.68 3.43 42.27
C ALA A 38 47.50 4.38 42.64
N GLU A 39 46.45 3.98 43.38
CA GLU A 39 45.62 2.74 43.57
C GLU A 39 44.51 3.11 44.61
N ASP A 40 43.27 2.60 44.65
CA ASP A 40 42.37 1.97 43.65
C ASP A 40 40.91 1.94 44.24
N GLU A 41 39.97 1.25 43.57
CA GLU A 41 38.58 0.88 43.91
C GLU A 41 37.40 1.88 43.78
N LEU A 42 36.34 1.34 43.14
CA LEU A 42 34.91 1.72 43.14
C LEU A 42 34.47 3.02 42.41
N GLY A 43 33.66 2.84 41.35
CA GLY A 43 33.25 3.88 40.38
C GLY A 43 31.94 4.64 40.68
N PRO A 44 31.42 5.39 39.68
CA PRO A 44 30.77 4.71 38.54
C PRO A 44 31.12 5.25 37.13
N ASN A 45 30.80 4.41 36.13
CA ASN A 45 30.63 4.65 34.67
C ASN A 45 31.18 5.97 34.06
N PRO A 46 32.23 5.92 33.21
CA PRO A 46 32.75 7.10 32.51
C PRO A 46 31.89 7.55 31.30
N PRO A 47 31.98 8.82 30.88
CA PRO A 47 31.23 9.37 29.75
C PRO A 47 31.85 9.01 28.38
N PHE A 48 31.07 9.21 27.30
CA PHE A 48 31.53 9.08 25.91
C PHE A 48 32.71 10.02 25.61
N ALA A 49 33.79 9.47 25.05
CA ALA A 49 35.01 10.20 24.73
C ALA A 49 34.86 11.11 23.50
N THR A 50 35.62 12.22 23.50
CA THR A 50 35.58 13.29 22.50
C THR A 50 36.01 12.80 21.11
N MET A 51 35.12 12.90 20.11
CA MET A 51 35.47 12.59 18.71
C MET A 51 36.35 13.67 18.09
N ALA A 52 37.51 13.26 17.55
CA ALA A 52 38.35 14.11 16.71
C ALA A 52 37.76 14.26 15.30
N LYS A 53 38.17 15.33 14.58
CA LYS A 53 37.65 15.66 13.25
C LYS A 53 37.84 14.52 12.25
N LEU A 54 36.74 14.07 11.65
CA LEU A 54 36.72 13.07 10.58
C LEU A 54 36.73 13.75 9.20
N ALA A 55 37.55 13.23 8.29
CA ALA A 55 37.49 13.53 6.87
C ALA A 55 37.83 12.26 6.07
N LEU A 56 37.05 11.98 5.02
CA LEU A 56 37.37 10.91 4.08
C LEU A 56 38.63 11.28 3.27
N PRO A 57 39.62 10.38 3.12
CA PRO A 57 40.81 10.66 2.32
C PRO A 57 40.45 10.75 0.83
N GLN A 58 40.41 11.97 0.29
CA GLN A 58 40.34 12.17 -1.16
C GLN A 58 41.72 11.93 -1.77
N ILE A 59 41.91 10.73 -2.34
CA ILE A 59 43.05 10.42 -3.20
C ILE A 59 42.77 11.01 -4.59
N PRO A 60 43.66 11.82 -5.18
CA PRO A 60 43.57 12.28 -6.57
C PRO A 60 43.93 11.18 -7.59
N PHE A 61 44.43 11.58 -8.76
CA PHE A 61 45.07 10.72 -9.78
C PHE A 61 44.06 9.96 -10.69
N PRO A 62 44.50 9.21 -11.73
CA PRO A 62 44.24 9.69 -13.09
C PRO A 62 43.41 8.70 -13.92
N THR A 63 42.93 9.17 -15.08
CA THR A 63 42.29 8.31 -16.09
C THR A 63 43.34 7.54 -16.91
N GLU A 64 43.94 6.51 -16.30
CA GLU A 64 44.61 5.47 -17.09
C GLU A 64 43.55 4.55 -17.71
N HIS A 65 43.31 4.72 -19.01
CA HIS A 65 42.52 3.78 -19.78
C HIS A 65 43.32 2.48 -19.99
N VAL A 66 42.97 1.44 -19.24
CA VAL A 66 43.56 0.10 -19.40
C VAL A 66 43.14 -0.47 -20.76
N HIS A 67 43.98 -0.27 -21.77
CA HIS A 67 43.94 -1.08 -22.98
C HIS A 67 44.31 -2.52 -22.60
N VAL A 68 43.35 -3.44 -22.75
CA VAL A 68 43.59 -4.86 -22.49
C VAL A 68 44.52 -5.43 -23.57
N SER A 69 45.80 -5.55 -23.25
CA SER A 69 46.73 -6.42 -23.96
C SER A 69 46.39 -7.88 -23.66
N GLU A 70 46.08 -8.67 -24.69
CA GLU A 70 45.67 -10.07 -24.55
C GLU A 70 46.81 -10.94 -23.98
N PRO A 71 46.64 -11.59 -22.81
CA PRO A 71 47.43 -12.74 -22.40
C PRO A 71 46.80 -14.02 -22.96
N GLU A 72 47.60 -15.07 -23.14
CA GLU A 72 47.17 -16.34 -23.78
C GLU A 72 45.92 -16.95 -23.08
N ASP A 73 44.87 -17.20 -23.87
CA ASP A 73 43.50 -17.28 -23.32
C ASP A 73 42.98 -18.72 -23.15
N GLU A 74 43.19 -19.30 -21.97
CA GLU A 74 42.36 -20.42 -21.50
C GLU A 74 40.91 -19.93 -21.31
N THR A 75 40.09 -20.15 -22.34
CA THR A 75 38.68 -19.73 -22.35
C THR A 75 37.92 -20.32 -21.15
N PHE A 76 37.25 -19.46 -20.39
CA PHE A 76 36.57 -19.84 -19.15
C PHE A 76 35.31 -20.70 -19.43
N THR A 77 35.48 -22.02 -19.36
CA THR A 77 34.38 -23.01 -19.50
C THR A 77 33.77 -23.45 -18.16
N LEU A 78 32.60 -24.09 -18.20
CA LEU A 78 31.96 -24.73 -17.04
C LEU A 78 32.81 -25.80 -16.34
N ASN A 79 33.87 -26.30 -16.98
CA ASN A 79 34.74 -27.31 -16.37
C ASN A 79 35.55 -26.76 -15.17
N HIS A 80 35.71 -25.44 -15.08
CA HIS A 80 36.32 -24.76 -13.94
C HIS A 80 35.41 -24.67 -12.70
N LEU A 81 34.10 -24.96 -12.82
CA LEU A 81 33.21 -25.05 -11.67
C LEU A 81 33.31 -26.42 -10.99
N GLU A 82 33.41 -26.42 -9.66
CA GLU A 82 33.38 -27.62 -8.81
C GLU A 82 32.19 -28.54 -9.17
N PRO A 83 32.34 -29.88 -9.22
CA PRO A 83 31.26 -30.76 -9.64
C PRO A 83 29.96 -30.69 -8.80
N THR A 84 30.02 -30.30 -7.51
CA THR A 84 28.79 -30.07 -6.72
C THR A 84 28.07 -28.79 -7.17
N ILE A 85 28.80 -27.68 -7.30
CA ILE A 85 28.32 -26.40 -7.83
C ILE A 85 27.72 -26.60 -9.23
N ARG A 86 28.41 -27.30 -10.14
CA ARG A 86 27.96 -27.54 -11.51
C ARG A 86 26.61 -28.27 -11.60
N LYS A 87 26.32 -29.20 -10.67
CA LYS A 87 25.01 -29.89 -10.59
C LYS A 87 23.85 -28.94 -10.28
N ALA A 88 24.09 -27.80 -9.63
CA ALA A 88 23.06 -26.79 -9.36
C ALA A 88 22.70 -25.92 -10.59
N PHE A 89 23.31 -26.14 -11.76
CA PHE A 89 23.00 -25.45 -13.01
C PHE A 89 22.59 -26.44 -14.14
N PRO A 90 21.61 -27.34 -13.93
CA PRO A 90 21.35 -28.46 -14.85
C PRO A 90 20.91 -28.07 -16.27
N LYS A 91 20.46 -26.81 -16.47
CA LYS A 91 20.11 -26.26 -17.79
C LYS A 91 21.30 -25.64 -18.54
N LEU A 92 22.40 -25.34 -17.84
CA LEU A 92 23.53 -24.58 -18.38
C LEU A 92 24.58 -25.53 -18.98
N LYS A 93 24.51 -25.74 -20.31
CA LYS A 93 25.42 -26.64 -21.04
C LYS A 93 26.77 -26.00 -21.40
N ALA A 94 26.80 -24.67 -21.55
CA ALA A 94 27.99 -23.85 -21.79
C ALA A 94 27.69 -22.42 -21.31
N PHE A 95 28.73 -21.64 -21.02
CA PHE A 95 28.58 -20.20 -20.82
C PHE A 95 28.42 -19.48 -22.16
N ASN A 96 27.57 -18.45 -22.21
CA ASN A 96 27.49 -17.56 -23.37
C ASN A 96 28.62 -16.50 -23.33
N LYS A 97 28.79 -15.72 -24.41
CA LYS A 97 29.87 -14.70 -24.52
C LYS A 97 29.94 -13.72 -23.34
N VAL A 98 28.79 -13.22 -22.88
CA VAL A 98 28.69 -12.30 -21.73
C VAL A 98 29.12 -13.00 -20.43
N GLN A 99 28.66 -14.24 -20.25
CA GLN A 99 28.98 -15.05 -19.06
C GLN A 99 30.46 -15.47 -19.01
N MET A 100 31.10 -15.74 -20.16
CA MET A 100 32.54 -16.01 -20.21
C MET A 100 33.37 -14.78 -19.86
N ALA A 101 33.04 -13.63 -20.47
CA ALA A 101 33.76 -12.37 -20.27
C ALA A 101 33.70 -11.87 -18.81
N VAL A 102 32.51 -11.88 -18.18
CA VAL A 102 32.36 -11.43 -16.78
C VAL A 102 32.77 -12.53 -15.78
N GLY A 103 32.55 -13.82 -16.12
CA GLY A 103 32.78 -14.96 -15.24
C GLY A 103 34.23 -15.09 -14.76
N LYS A 104 35.20 -14.80 -15.64
CA LYS A 104 36.64 -14.76 -15.30
C LYS A 104 36.90 -13.79 -14.14
N THR A 105 36.40 -12.56 -14.21
CA THR A 105 36.55 -11.53 -13.16
C THR A 105 35.76 -11.86 -11.89
N ILE A 106 34.55 -12.41 -11.98
CA ILE A 106 33.78 -12.85 -10.78
C ILE A 106 34.61 -13.83 -9.96
N LEU A 107 35.19 -14.84 -10.62
CA LEU A 107 35.94 -15.89 -9.96
C LEU A 107 37.34 -15.44 -9.50
N GLN A 108 38.08 -14.72 -10.34
CA GLN A 108 39.48 -14.39 -10.08
C GLN A 108 39.69 -13.17 -9.17
N SER A 109 38.76 -12.20 -9.12
CA SER A 109 38.85 -11.06 -8.20
C SER A 109 37.66 -10.97 -7.24
N ASP A 110 37.79 -10.15 -6.20
CA ASP A 110 36.71 -9.80 -5.26
C ASP A 110 36.22 -8.35 -5.42
N ASP A 111 36.41 -7.78 -6.62
CA ASP A 111 35.87 -6.47 -6.98
C ASP A 111 34.35 -6.50 -7.06
N SER A 112 33.70 -5.37 -6.73
CA SER A 112 32.32 -5.13 -7.12
C SER A 112 32.21 -5.09 -8.66
N ILE A 113 31.04 -5.40 -9.22
CA ILE A 113 30.85 -5.50 -10.69
C ILE A 113 29.52 -4.87 -11.08
N VAL A 114 29.51 -4.12 -12.19
CA VAL A 114 28.28 -3.62 -12.83
C VAL A 114 28.21 -4.13 -14.26
N VAL A 115 27.13 -4.83 -14.63
CA VAL A 115 26.93 -5.37 -15.98
C VAL A 115 25.72 -4.75 -16.66
N ASN A 116 25.99 -3.99 -17.72
CA ASN A 116 25.02 -3.63 -18.74
C ASN A 116 25.04 -4.69 -19.85
N ALA A 117 24.00 -5.51 -19.97
CA ALA A 117 23.87 -6.48 -21.06
C ALA A 117 22.40 -6.72 -21.42
N PRO A 118 22.04 -6.98 -22.70
CA PRO A 118 20.65 -7.11 -23.11
C PRO A 118 19.79 -8.09 -22.29
N THR A 119 18.48 -7.90 -22.31
CA THR A 119 17.54 -8.91 -21.81
C THR A 119 17.77 -10.24 -22.55
N GLY A 120 17.67 -11.37 -21.86
CA GLY A 120 17.97 -12.69 -22.45
C GLY A 120 19.45 -13.09 -22.50
N SER A 121 20.40 -12.18 -22.28
CA SER A 121 21.85 -12.49 -22.24
C SER A 121 22.31 -13.31 -21.02
N GLY A 122 21.39 -13.93 -20.27
CA GLY A 122 21.72 -14.85 -19.17
C GLY A 122 22.26 -14.19 -17.90
N LYS A 123 21.96 -12.90 -17.67
CA LYS A 123 22.47 -12.08 -16.55
C LYS A 123 22.30 -12.71 -15.16
N THR A 124 21.23 -13.45 -14.91
CA THR A 124 21.02 -14.12 -13.60
C THR A 124 22.19 -15.06 -13.23
N VAL A 125 22.83 -15.72 -14.22
CA VAL A 125 23.99 -16.59 -13.97
C VAL A 125 25.21 -15.81 -13.44
N ILE A 126 25.33 -14.51 -13.76
CA ILE A 126 26.40 -13.64 -13.22
C ILE A 126 26.21 -13.46 -11.70
N LEU A 127 24.98 -13.24 -11.25
CA LEU A 127 24.64 -13.18 -9.83
C LEU A 127 24.88 -14.52 -9.14
N GLU A 128 24.43 -15.62 -9.77
CA GLU A 128 24.59 -16.98 -9.23
C GLU A 128 26.06 -17.39 -9.11
N LEU A 129 26.92 -17.07 -10.09
CA LEU A 129 28.37 -17.32 -10.02
C LEU A 129 29.02 -16.60 -8.83
N ALA A 130 28.60 -15.36 -8.52
CA ALA A 130 29.09 -14.63 -7.35
C ALA A 130 28.67 -15.30 -6.03
N MET A 131 27.44 -15.85 -5.94
CA MET A 131 27.01 -16.65 -4.80
C MET A 131 27.89 -17.90 -4.63
N MET A 132 28.17 -18.60 -5.73
CA MET A 132 28.95 -19.84 -5.71
C MET A 132 30.40 -19.60 -5.30
N LYS A 133 31.03 -18.50 -5.74
CA LYS A 133 32.37 -18.12 -5.27
C LYS A 133 32.39 -17.90 -3.76
N LEU A 134 31.47 -17.10 -3.23
CA LEU A 134 31.41 -16.82 -1.78
C LEU A 134 31.19 -18.11 -0.98
N LEU A 135 30.37 -19.04 -1.49
CA LEU A 135 30.18 -20.35 -0.87
C LEU A 135 31.50 -21.16 -0.81
N THR A 136 32.32 -21.15 -1.87
CA THR A 136 33.65 -21.80 -1.84
C THR A 136 34.56 -21.11 -0.82
N GLN A 137 34.74 -19.78 -0.92
CA GLN A 137 35.59 -19.01 0.01
C GLN A 137 35.20 -19.21 1.48
N ALA A 138 33.89 -19.29 1.78
CA ALA A 138 33.39 -19.52 3.13
C ALA A 138 33.55 -20.96 3.62
N ARG A 139 33.53 -21.97 2.73
CA ARG A 139 33.87 -23.36 3.08
C ARG A 139 35.35 -23.47 3.44
N ASP A 140 36.23 -22.85 2.67
CA ASP A 140 37.68 -22.92 2.86
C ASP A 140 38.16 -22.18 4.13
N SER A 141 37.47 -21.09 4.49
CA SER A 141 37.78 -20.25 5.66
C SER A 141 36.92 -20.52 6.90
N ASN A 142 35.89 -21.37 6.79
CA ASN A 142 34.86 -21.60 7.82
C ASN A 142 34.18 -20.31 8.35
N THR A 143 34.03 -19.30 7.49
CA THR A 143 33.46 -17.99 7.86
C THR A 143 31.93 -17.97 7.77
N SER A 144 31.29 -17.19 8.65
CA SER A 144 29.85 -16.94 8.59
C SER A 144 29.55 -15.84 7.57
N PHE A 145 28.68 -16.14 6.60
CA PHE A 145 28.32 -15.21 5.52
C PHE A 145 26.81 -15.16 5.30
N ARG A 146 26.36 -14.01 4.77
CA ARG A 146 25.01 -13.79 4.25
C ARG A 146 25.06 -13.08 2.90
N ILE A 147 24.12 -13.43 2.05
CA ILE A 147 23.89 -12.88 0.71
C ILE A 147 22.54 -12.18 0.74
N VAL A 148 22.49 -10.95 0.23
CA VAL A 148 21.24 -10.22 0.00
C VAL A 148 21.01 -10.09 -1.50
N TYR A 149 19.83 -10.45 -1.97
CA TYR A 149 19.37 -10.24 -3.35
C TYR A 149 18.20 -9.26 -3.35
N ILE A 150 18.41 -8.11 -3.99
CA ILE A 150 17.40 -7.08 -4.21
C ILE A 150 16.88 -7.17 -5.63
N ALA A 151 15.57 -7.34 -5.78
CA ALA A 151 14.88 -7.28 -7.07
C ALA A 151 13.76 -6.22 -7.06
N PRO A 152 13.46 -5.60 -8.21
CA PRO A 152 12.55 -4.45 -8.31
C PRO A 152 11.06 -4.72 -8.06
N THR A 153 10.66 -5.99 -7.85
CA THR A 153 9.26 -6.40 -7.67
C THR A 153 9.18 -7.71 -6.88
N ARG A 154 8.22 -7.81 -5.94
CA ARG A 154 7.91 -9.04 -5.17
C ARG A 154 7.71 -10.27 -6.06
N SER A 155 7.11 -10.12 -7.25
CA SER A 155 6.93 -11.22 -8.21
C SER A 155 8.26 -11.80 -8.73
N LEU A 156 9.28 -10.97 -8.95
CA LEU A 156 10.61 -11.43 -9.34
C LEU A 156 11.36 -12.05 -8.16
N CYS A 157 11.21 -11.50 -6.95
CA CYS A 157 11.69 -12.14 -5.72
C CYS A 157 11.11 -13.55 -5.58
N ALA A 158 9.80 -13.72 -5.79
CA ALA A 158 9.13 -15.02 -5.74
C ALA A 158 9.59 -15.97 -6.86
N GLU A 159 9.76 -15.49 -8.09
CA GLU A 159 10.32 -16.30 -9.20
C GLU A 159 11.71 -16.86 -8.83
N LYS A 160 12.60 -16.04 -8.28
CA LYS A 160 13.95 -16.47 -7.87
C LYS A 160 13.96 -17.28 -6.59
N PHE A 161 13.08 -17.00 -5.64
CA PHE A 161 12.96 -17.75 -4.40
C PHE A 161 12.62 -19.22 -4.68
N GLN A 162 11.64 -19.49 -5.55
CA GLN A 162 11.24 -20.86 -5.88
C GLN A 162 12.36 -21.65 -6.60
N ASP A 163 13.08 -21.02 -7.54
CA ASP A 163 14.21 -21.67 -8.24
C ASP A 163 15.41 -21.90 -7.30
N TRP A 164 15.85 -20.86 -6.59
CA TRP A 164 17.05 -20.91 -5.75
C TRP A 164 16.87 -21.70 -4.46
N LYS A 165 15.67 -21.72 -3.85
CA LYS A 165 15.37 -22.60 -2.70
C LYS A 165 15.61 -24.06 -3.06
N VAL A 166 15.17 -24.51 -4.24
CA VAL A 166 15.38 -25.89 -4.70
C VAL A 166 16.84 -26.14 -5.11
N ARG A 167 17.46 -25.22 -5.86
CA ARG A 167 18.82 -25.39 -6.40
C ARG A 167 19.93 -25.27 -5.36
N PHE A 168 19.82 -24.39 -4.36
CA PHE A 168 20.94 -24.02 -3.49
C PHE A 168 20.85 -24.53 -2.05
N THR A 169 19.67 -24.98 -1.58
CA THR A 169 19.57 -25.71 -0.30
C THR A 169 20.49 -26.95 -0.27
N PRO A 170 20.57 -27.79 -1.33
CA PRO A 170 21.52 -28.92 -1.38
C PRO A 170 23.00 -28.53 -1.37
N LEU A 171 23.34 -27.26 -1.59
CA LEU A 171 24.71 -26.74 -1.49
C LEU A 171 25.05 -26.17 -0.10
N GLY A 172 24.06 -26.09 0.80
CA GLY A 172 24.17 -25.50 2.13
C GLY A 172 23.75 -24.03 2.23
N ILE A 173 23.10 -23.47 1.19
CA ILE A 173 22.56 -22.10 1.23
C ILE A 173 21.07 -22.16 1.54
N SER A 174 20.71 -21.90 2.81
CA SER A 174 19.33 -21.69 3.24
C SER A 174 18.79 -20.38 2.64
N CYS A 175 17.65 -20.47 1.94
CA CYS A 175 17.04 -19.34 1.20
C CYS A 175 15.71 -18.90 1.84
N ILE A 176 15.47 -17.58 1.96
CA ILE A 176 14.20 -16.98 2.39
C ILE A 176 13.79 -15.80 1.51
N GLN A 177 12.49 -15.69 1.21
CA GLN A 177 11.88 -14.46 0.70
C GLN A 177 11.45 -13.59 1.89
N PHE A 178 12.09 -12.44 2.05
CA PHE A 178 11.75 -11.46 3.07
C PHE A 178 10.74 -10.45 2.50
N ASP A 179 9.45 -10.70 2.77
CA ASP A 179 8.39 -9.79 2.41
C ASP A 179 8.16 -8.67 3.45
N GLY A 180 8.80 -8.72 4.63
CA GLY A 180 8.84 -7.62 5.60
C GLY A 180 7.48 -7.09 6.03
N ASP A 181 6.51 -7.98 6.23
CA ASP A 181 5.19 -7.67 6.79
C ASP A 181 5.16 -7.89 8.32
N ASN A 182 5.88 -8.89 8.86
CA ASN A 182 5.96 -9.23 10.30
C ASN A 182 7.35 -8.90 10.88
N ALA A 183 7.77 -7.63 10.79
CA ALA A 183 9.14 -7.17 11.00
C ALA A 183 9.82 -7.49 12.37
N VAL A 184 9.09 -7.99 13.38
CA VAL A 184 9.68 -8.47 14.65
C VAL A 184 9.99 -9.97 14.60
N GLU A 185 9.01 -10.80 14.23
CA GLU A 185 9.21 -12.24 14.03
C GLU A 185 10.27 -12.50 12.95
N ASP A 186 10.28 -11.67 11.90
CA ASP A 186 11.13 -11.87 10.74
C ASP A 186 12.63 -11.71 11.07
N VAL A 187 13.02 -10.94 12.10
CA VAL A 187 14.43 -10.80 12.49
C VAL A 187 15.00 -12.12 13.01
N GLY A 188 14.24 -12.82 13.86
CA GLY A 188 14.61 -14.14 14.36
C GLY A 188 14.72 -15.16 13.22
N LYS A 189 13.69 -15.21 12.36
CA LYS A 189 13.68 -16.07 11.16
C LYS A 189 14.90 -15.81 10.28
N LEU A 190 15.23 -14.55 9.99
CA LEU A 190 16.32 -14.14 9.08
C LEU A 190 17.71 -14.62 9.52
N ASN A 191 17.92 -14.92 10.81
CA ASN A 191 19.21 -15.39 11.29
C ASN A 191 19.64 -16.74 10.69
N ASP A 192 18.70 -17.64 10.44
CA ASP A 192 19.00 -19.01 9.99
C ASP A 192 19.22 -19.12 8.47
N TYR A 193 18.99 -18.03 7.72
CA TYR A 193 19.08 -17.99 6.27
C TYR A 193 20.35 -17.29 5.77
N ARG A 194 21.07 -17.97 4.87
CA ARG A 194 22.27 -17.47 4.18
C ARG A 194 21.95 -16.64 2.94
N LEU A 195 20.79 -16.83 2.29
CA LEU A 195 20.35 -16.03 1.15
C LEU A 195 18.98 -15.40 1.44
N VAL A 196 18.95 -14.07 1.49
CA VAL A 196 17.73 -13.27 1.72
C VAL A 196 17.35 -12.57 0.42
N LEU A 197 16.16 -12.87 -0.11
CA LEU A 197 15.58 -12.20 -1.28
C LEU A 197 14.57 -11.14 -0.82
N SER A 198 14.69 -9.90 -1.29
CA SER A 198 13.84 -8.77 -0.87
C SER A 198 13.61 -7.76 -2.00
N THR A 199 12.68 -6.83 -1.80
CA THR A 199 12.56 -5.61 -2.63
C THR A 199 13.24 -4.42 -1.92
N PRO A 200 13.58 -3.33 -2.63
CA PRO A 200 14.16 -2.14 -2.01
C PRO A 200 13.33 -1.61 -0.85
N GLU A 201 12.00 -1.57 -0.98
CA GLU A 201 11.08 -1.01 0.02
C GLU A 201 11.04 -1.84 1.31
N LYS A 202 11.18 -3.16 1.21
CA LYS A 202 11.16 -4.07 2.36
C LYS A 202 12.53 -4.12 3.05
N TRP A 203 13.63 -4.14 2.28
CA TRP A 203 14.97 -4.02 2.86
C TRP A 203 15.25 -2.63 3.47
N GLU A 204 14.64 -1.57 2.93
CA GLU A 204 14.65 -0.22 3.52
C GLU A 204 14.03 -0.25 4.92
N LEU A 205 12.85 -0.85 5.07
CA LEU A 205 12.17 -0.98 6.38
C LEU A 205 13.02 -1.75 7.40
N PHE A 206 13.73 -2.80 6.97
CA PHE A 206 14.59 -3.61 7.84
C PHE A 206 15.83 -2.85 8.32
N THR A 207 16.55 -2.20 7.40
CA THR A 207 17.82 -1.50 7.68
C THR A 207 17.67 -0.19 8.47
N ARG A 208 16.46 0.16 8.91
CA ARG A 208 16.17 1.33 9.77
C ARG A 208 16.67 1.21 11.20
N ARG A 209 16.85 0.00 11.70
CA ARG A 209 17.38 -0.27 13.05
C ARG A 209 18.72 -0.99 12.96
N TRP A 210 19.62 -0.50 12.12
CA TRP A 210 20.92 -1.13 11.87
C TRP A 210 21.79 -1.28 13.15
N ASP A 211 21.47 -0.51 14.19
CA ASP A 211 22.03 -0.45 15.53
C ASP A 211 21.37 -1.41 16.55
N ASP A 212 20.12 -1.85 16.30
CA ASP A 212 19.41 -2.86 17.11
C ASP A 212 20.16 -4.20 17.01
N GLN A 213 20.51 -4.79 18.16
CA GLN A 213 21.38 -5.97 18.22
C GLN A 213 20.85 -7.14 17.38
N ASN A 214 19.53 -7.31 17.31
CA ASN A 214 18.89 -8.37 16.53
C ASN A 214 19.10 -8.16 15.02
N VAL A 215 18.97 -6.91 14.56
CA VAL A 215 19.19 -6.52 13.16
C VAL A 215 20.68 -6.53 12.83
N ALA A 216 21.56 -6.10 13.75
CA ALA A 216 23.00 -6.13 13.58
C ALA A 216 23.54 -7.56 13.39
N VAL A 217 22.96 -8.57 14.04
CA VAL A 217 23.25 -10.01 13.82
C VAL A 217 22.88 -10.44 12.38
N VAL A 218 21.83 -9.85 11.80
CA VAL A 218 21.47 -10.11 10.39
C VAL A 218 22.41 -9.38 9.42
N LEU A 219 22.80 -8.13 9.73
CA LEU A 219 23.58 -7.28 8.82
C LEU A 219 25.10 -7.56 8.82
N ARG A 220 25.72 -7.80 9.99
CA ARG A 220 27.18 -7.97 10.13
C ARG A 220 27.83 -9.08 9.28
N PRO A 221 27.22 -10.26 9.05
CA PRO A 221 27.80 -11.29 8.20
C PRO A 221 27.48 -11.10 6.71
N ILE A 222 26.83 -10.00 6.28
CA ILE A 222 26.63 -9.75 4.84
C ILE A 222 28.01 -9.59 4.18
N ARG A 223 28.24 -10.34 3.09
CA ARG A 223 29.47 -10.27 2.28
C ARG A 223 29.21 -10.01 0.80
N LEU A 224 27.98 -10.28 0.33
CA LEU A 224 27.59 -10.15 -1.06
C LEU A 224 26.20 -9.51 -1.17
N PHE A 225 26.13 -8.41 -1.93
CA PHE A 225 24.90 -7.66 -2.17
C PHE A 225 24.61 -7.62 -3.67
N LEU A 226 23.53 -8.27 -4.07
CA LEU A 226 23.16 -8.52 -5.46
C LEU A 226 21.99 -7.62 -5.85
N ILE A 227 22.13 -6.86 -6.93
CA ILE A 227 21.13 -5.89 -7.41
C ILE A 227 20.69 -6.30 -8.81
N ASP A 228 19.47 -6.84 -8.92
CA ASP A 228 18.87 -7.20 -10.21
C ASP A 228 18.11 -6.00 -10.81
N GLU A 229 18.15 -5.89 -12.13
CA GLU A 229 17.51 -4.83 -12.92
C GLU A 229 17.74 -3.40 -12.35
N ILE A 230 19.00 -3.06 -12.05
CA ILE A 230 19.41 -1.78 -11.42
C ILE A 230 18.96 -0.52 -12.20
N GLN A 231 18.54 -0.64 -13.47
CA GLN A 231 17.89 0.44 -14.22
C GLN A 231 16.57 0.96 -13.62
N VAL A 232 16.00 0.30 -12.59
CA VAL A 232 14.89 0.83 -11.79
C VAL A 232 15.29 2.06 -10.96
N MET A 233 16.57 2.42 -10.91
CA MET A 233 17.03 3.74 -10.45
C MET A 233 16.36 4.93 -11.20
N ASN A 234 15.93 4.74 -12.46
CA ASN A 234 15.20 5.77 -13.24
C ASN A 234 13.68 5.81 -12.94
N ASP A 235 13.18 4.97 -12.02
CA ASP A 235 11.77 4.95 -11.63
C ASP A 235 11.48 6.05 -10.59
N SER A 236 10.60 6.99 -10.93
CA SER A 236 10.30 8.16 -10.09
C SER A 236 9.71 7.83 -8.71
N GLU A 237 9.19 6.62 -8.52
CA GLU A 237 8.59 6.17 -7.26
C GLU A 237 9.55 5.26 -6.48
N ARG A 238 10.23 4.33 -7.17
CA ARG A 238 11.07 3.28 -6.55
C ARG A 238 12.58 3.55 -6.57
N GLY A 239 13.09 4.28 -7.56
CA GLY A 239 14.54 4.44 -7.78
C GLY A 239 15.26 5.04 -6.58
N ALA A 240 14.68 6.08 -5.97
CA ALA A 240 15.19 6.71 -4.75
C ALA A 240 15.27 5.76 -3.54
N ASN A 241 14.43 4.72 -3.45
CA ASN A 241 14.47 3.75 -2.36
C ASN A 241 15.59 2.72 -2.57
N LEU A 242 15.83 2.30 -3.81
CA LEU A 242 16.98 1.46 -4.17
C LEU A 242 18.30 2.22 -3.94
N GLU A 243 18.34 3.50 -4.33
CA GLU A 243 19.47 4.39 -4.09
C GLU A 243 19.77 4.56 -2.60
N LEU A 244 18.75 4.83 -1.79
CA LEU A 244 18.86 4.91 -0.33
C LEU A 244 19.41 3.61 0.25
N VAL A 245 18.82 2.45 -0.09
CA VAL A 245 19.23 1.14 0.43
C VAL A 245 20.69 0.85 0.15
N VAL A 246 21.14 1.02 -1.10
CA VAL A 246 22.52 0.71 -1.49
C VAL A 246 23.50 1.68 -0.83
N SER A 247 23.16 2.97 -0.77
CA SER A 247 24.00 3.99 -0.12
C SER A 247 24.09 3.76 1.40
N ARG A 248 22.97 3.41 2.06
CA ARG A 248 22.91 3.04 3.48
C ARG A 248 23.72 1.77 3.77
N MET A 249 23.63 0.74 2.92
CA MET A 249 24.46 -0.46 3.07
C MET A 249 25.96 -0.17 2.94
N LYS A 250 26.38 0.65 1.96
CA LYS A 250 27.77 1.14 1.87
C LYS A 250 28.20 1.91 3.11
N TYR A 251 27.31 2.72 3.69
CA TYR A 251 27.59 3.52 4.88
C TYR A 251 27.80 2.66 6.13
N ILE A 252 26.92 1.66 6.34
CA ILE A 252 27.04 0.69 7.43
C ILE A 252 28.31 -0.16 7.26
N ASP A 253 28.58 -0.65 6.04
CA ASP A 253 29.78 -1.42 5.69
C ASP A 253 31.07 -0.63 6.01
N ALA A 254 31.14 0.63 5.59
CA ALA A 254 32.27 1.50 5.86
C ALA A 254 32.47 1.78 7.37
N ARG A 255 31.40 1.84 8.18
CA ARG A 255 31.52 1.92 9.65
C ARG A 255 32.02 0.62 10.26
N VAL A 256 31.39 -0.52 9.94
CA VAL A 256 31.76 -1.84 10.48
C VAL A 256 33.20 -2.22 10.10
N CYS A 257 33.64 -1.91 8.88
CA CYS A 257 35.03 -2.13 8.44
C CYS A 257 36.03 -1.22 9.18
N ARG A 258 35.66 0.01 9.57
CA ARG A 258 36.50 0.87 10.44
C ARG A 258 36.57 0.30 11.87
N GLU A 259 35.44 -0.13 12.44
CA GLU A 259 35.37 -0.77 13.76
C GLU A 259 36.24 -2.04 13.82
N GLN A 260 36.18 -2.90 12.80
CA GLN A 260 37.01 -4.11 12.67
C GLN A 260 38.50 -3.77 12.59
N LYS A 261 38.91 -2.82 11.74
CA LYS A 261 40.30 -2.36 11.63
C LYS A 261 40.83 -1.80 12.96
N ASN A 262 40.02 -1.00 13.67
CA ASN A 262 40.36 -0.44 14.97
C ASN A 262 40.50 -1.52 16.06
N ALA A 263 39.75 -2.62 15.96
CA ALA A 263 39.85 -3.79 16.84
C ALA A 263 40.97 -4.78 16.43
N GLY A 264 41.81 -4.44 15.44
CA GLY A 264 42.88 -5.31 14.93
C GLY A 264 42.41 -6.47 14.06
N GLY A 265 41.13 -6.51 13.68
CA GLY A 265 40.56 -7.52 12.80
C GLY A 265 40.73 -7.22 11.32
N VAL A 266 40.71 -8.26 10.49
CA VAL A 266 40.63 -8.11 9.02
C VAL A 266 39.23 -7.61 8.66
N ALA A 267 39.16 -6.47 7.98
CA ALA A 267 37.90 -5.96 7.46
C ALA A 267 37.50 -6.69 6.17
N GLU A 268 36.26 -7.14 6.11
CA GLU A 268 35.69 -7.88 4.97
C GLU A 268 34.53 -7.08 4.33
N PRO A 269 34.82 -6.02 3.55
CA PRO A 269 33.79 -5.14 3.01
C PRO A 269 32.82 -5.87 2.07
N ILE A 270 31.59 -5.37 1.96
CA ILE A 270 30.55 -5.96 1.12
C ILE A 270 30.94 -5.88 -0.37
N ARG A 271 30.86 -7.01 -1.08
CA ARG A 271 30.98 -7.07 -2.54
C ARG A 271 29.62 -6.77 -3.18
N PHE A 272 29.56 -5.77 -4.06
CA PHE A 272 28.33 -5.40 -4.77
C PHE A 272 28.35 -5.93 -6.21
N ILE A 273 27.33 -6.68 -6.63
CA ILE A 273 27.16 -7.12 -8.02
C ILE A 273 25.82 -6.62 -8.55
N ALA A 274 25.86 -5.73 -9.54
CA ALA A 274 24.69 -5.15 -10.16
C ALA A 274 24.54 -5.58 -11.63
N VAL A 275 23.32 -5.88 -12.05
CA VAL A 275 23.00 -6.27 -13.43
C VAL A 275 21.83 -5.48 -13.98
N SER A 276 21.89 -5.11 -15.26
CA SER A 276 20.88 -4.28 -15.94
C SER A 276 20.76 -4.64 -17.42
N ALA A 277 19.61 -4.32 -18.02
CA ALA A 277 19.42 -4.40 -19.47
C ALA A 277 19.72 -3.10 -20.22
N CYS A 278 19.74 -1.96 -19.53
CA CYS A 278 19.66 -0.63 -20.15
C CYS A 278 20.34 0.47 -19.31
N ILE A 279 21.62 0.33 -18.95
CA ILE A 279 22.44 1.41 -18.35
C ILE A 279 23.61 1.80 -19.26
N PRO A 280 23.45 2.76 -20.19
CA PRO A 280 24.55 3.15 -21.08
C PRO A 280 25.68 3.87 -20.31
N ASN A 281 25.34 4.56 -19.22
CA ASN A 281 26.27 5.18 -18.29
C ASN A 281 26.73 4.19 -17.20
N VAL A 282 27.22 3.01 -17.59
CA VAL A 282 27.65 1.95 -16.67
C VAL A 282 28.75 2.42 -15.70
N ASP A 283 29.60 3.34 -16.14
CA ASP A 283 30.74 3.86 -15.38
C ASP A 283 30.30 4.71 -14.17
N ASP A 284 29.18 5.44 -14.28
CA ASP A 284 28.58 6.15 -13.14
C ASP A 284 28.12 5.17 -12.06
N PHE A 285 27.56 4.02 -12.47
CA PHE A 285 27.13 2.98 -11.55
C PHE A 285 28.34 2.29 -10.91
N ALA A 286 29.43 2.05 -11.66
CA ALA A 286 30.67 1.55 -11.09
C ALA A 286 31.29 2.56 -10.09
N GLN A 287 31.36 3.84 -10.46
CA GLN A 287 31.80 4.90 -9.56
C GLN A 287 30.94 5.00 -8.29
N TRP A 288 29.62 4.80 -8.41
CA TRP A 288 28.72 4.77 -7.26
C TRP A 288 28.86 3.50 -6.41
N LEU A 289 29.07 2.31 -6.97
CA LEU A 289 29.23 1.08 -6.20
C LEU A 289 30.65 0.87 -5.64
N ARG A 290 31.62 1.71 -6.01
CA ARG A 290 32.96 1.73 -5.40
C ARG A 290 32.88 2.10 -3.91
N SER A 291 33.64 1.39 -3.09
CA SER A 291 33.78 1.55 -1.64
C SER A 291 35.25 1.31 -1.26
N ASP A 292 35.52 0.62 -0.14
CA ASP A 292 36.82 -0.05 0.10
C ASP A 292 37.16 -1.08 -1.00
N ARG A 293 36.17 -1.54 -1.79
CA ARG A 293 36.36 -2.35 -3.00
C ARG A 293 36.30 -1.49 -4.26
N ASN A 294 37.13 -1.82 -5.25
CA ASN A 294 36.96 -1.33 -6.61
C ASN A 294 35.66 -1.90 -7.23
N ALA A 295 35.18 -1.26 -8.28
CA ALA A 295 34.00 -1.65 -9.03
C ALA A 295 34.31 -1.67 -10.53
N VAL A 296 34.09 -2.81 -11.19
CA VAL A 296 34.42 -3.01 -12.60
C VAL A 296 33.15 -2.89 -13.47
N PRO A 297 33.09 -1.91 -14.40
CA PRO A 297 32.00 -1.83 -15.37
C PRO A 297 32.19 -2.81 -16.53
N PHE A 298 31.09 -3.40 -17.00
CA PHE A 298 31.03 -4.15 -18.25
C PHE A 298 29.82 -3.67 -19.08
N THR A 299 30.06 -3.30 -20.33
CA THR A 299 29.00 -3.00 -21.30
C THR A 299 29.04 -4.00 -22.46
N PHE A 300 27.86 -4.55 -22.76
CA PHE A 300 27.59 -5.44 -23.87
C PHE A 300 26.44 -4.87 -24.69
N ASP A 301 26.57 -4.90 -26.01
CA ASP A 301 25.58 -4.34 -26.94
C ASP A 301 24.50 -5.38 -27.32
N GLU A 302 23.56 -4.96 -28.17
CA GLU A 302 22.50 -5.83 -28.70
C GLU A 302 23.02 -6.97 -29.59
N THR A 303 24.25 -6.92 -30.11
CA THR A 303 24.88 -8.04 -30.83
C THR A 303 25.32 -9.15 -29.88
N ASN A 304 25.54 -8.83 -28.60
CA ASN A 304 25.86 -9.80 -27.55
C ASN A 304 24.62 -10.51 -26.99
N ARG A 305 23.41 -10.19 -27.45
CA ARG A 305 22.19 -10.93 -27.08
C ARG A 305 22.24 -12.35 -27.65
N THR A 306 21.83 -13.32 -26.84
CA THR A 306 21.73 -14.76 -27.21
C THR A 306 20.73 -15.05 -28.34
N THR A 307 19.87 -14.09 -28.67
CA THR A 307 18.82 -14.15 -29.68
C THR A 307 18.73 -12.82 -30.39
N ARG A 308 18.55 -12.80 -31.72
CA ARG A 308 18.43 -11.55 -32.47
C ARG A 308 16.99 -11.03 -32.41
N ILE A 309 16.79 -9.76 -32.04
CA ILE A 309 15.50 -9.07 -32.18
C ILE A 309 15.50 -8.19 -33.43
N GLU A 310 14.59 -8.47 -34.36
CA GLU A 310 14.20 -7.53 -35.41
C GLU A 310 13.23 -6.49 -34.83
N ARG A 311 13.48 -5.20 -35.06
CA ARG A 311 12.74 -4.08 -34.43
C ARG A 311 12.06 -3.20 -35.47
N HIS A 312 10.74 -3.04 -35.37
CA HIS A 312 9.95 -2.18 -36.25
C HIS A 312 9.19 -1.12 -35.46
N VAL A 313 9.15 0.10 -35.99
CA VAL A 313 8.32 1.19 -35.50
C VAL A 313 7.36 1.59 -36.62
N LEU A 314 6.09 1.24 -36.45
CA LEU A 314 5.02 1.51 -37.40
C LEU A 314 4.21 2.71 -36.91
N SER A 315 4.04 3.71 -37.78
CA SER A 315 3.22 4.88 -37.47
C SER A 315 1.83 4.80 -38.09
N PHE A 316 0.87 5.45 -37.43
CA PHE A 316 -0.50 5.57 -37.92
C PHE A 316 -1.06 6.97 -37.64
N PRO A 317 -2.01 7.46 -38.46
CA PRO A 317 -2.70 8.72 -38.24
C PRO A 317 -3.27 8.85 -36.83
N SER A 318 -2.93 9.95 -36.16
CA SER A 318 -3.42 10.25 -34.81
C SER A 318 -4.94 10.38 -34.80
N ALA A 319 -5.56 9.98 -33.70
CA ALA A 319 -7.00 10.14 -33.47
C ALA A 319 -7.28 11.28 -32.49
N SER A 320 -8.57 11.63 -32.33
CA SER A 320 -9.03 12.70 -31.43
C SER A 320 -8.66 12.53 -29.94
N ASN A 321 -8.16 11.36 -29.54
CA ASN A 321 -7.53 11.10 -28.24
C ASN A 321 -6.79 9.75 -28.26
N PRO A 322 -5.85 9.49 -27.32
CA PRO A 322 -5.11 8.22 -27.23
C PRO A 322 -5.97 6.95 -27.17
N TYR A 323 -7.12 7.00 -26.51
CA TYR A 323 -8.02 5.84 -26.40
C TYR A 323 -8.64 5.46 -27.76
N LYS A 324 -9.13 6.45 -28.53
CA LYS A 324 -9.64 6.22 -29.89
C LYS A 324 -8.53 5.77 -30.83
N PHE A 325 -7.31 6.28 -30.65
CA PHE A 325 -6.14 5.85 -31.41
C PHE A 325 -5.84 4.37 -31.17
N GLU A 326 -5.69 3.93 -29.92
CA GLU A 326 -5.48 2.53 -29.57
C GLU A 326 -6.61 1.61 -30.05
N LEU A 327 -7.87 2.05 -29.95
CA LEU A 327 -9.02 1.26 -30.43
C LEU A 327 -8.97 1.05 -31.95
N ASN A 328 -8.59 2.07 -32.72
CA ASN A 328 -8.41 1.96 -34.17
C ASN A 328 -7.31 0.96 -34.57
N LEU A 329 -6.30 0.76 -33.71
CA LEU A 329 -5.20 -0.19 -33.98
C LEU A 329 -5.63 -1.66 -33.87
N ASN A 330 -6.78 -1.98 -33.26
CA ASN A 330 -7.37 -3.33 -33.33
C ASN A 330 -7.44 -3.84 -34.78
N TYR A 331 -7.91 -2.99 -35.71
CA TYR A 331 -8.06 -3.32 -37.13
C TYR A 331 -6.72 -3.49 -37.88
N LYS A 332 -5.59 -3.16 -37.25
CA LYS A 332 -4.24 -3.34 -37.83
C LYS A 332 -3.56 -4.61 -37.31
N LEU A 333 -3.87 -5.04 -36.09
CA LEU A 333 -3.23 -6.19 -35.44
C LEU A 333 -3.29 -7.49 -36.27
N PRO A 334 -4.39 -7.90 -36.94
CA PRO A 334 -4.40 -9.16 -37.68
C PRO A 334 -3.35 -9.24 -38.79
N ALA A 335 -3.21 -8.19 -39.59
CA ALA A 335 -2.20 -8.13 -40.66
C ALA A 335 -0.77 -8.08 -40.10
N ILE A 336 -0.55 -7.35 -39.00
CA ILE A 336 0.75 -7.28 -38.32
C ILE A 336 1.13 -8.66 -37.72
N ILE A 337 0.18 -9.37 -37.12
CA ILE A 337 0.40 -10.71 -36.58
C ILE A 337 0.68 -11.70 -37.72
N GLU A 338 -0.08 -11.68 -38.81
CA GLU A 338 0.17 -12.55 -39.97
C GLU A 338 1.52 -12.28 -40.62
N GLN A 339 1.92 -11.01 -40.76
CA GLN A 339 3.21 -10.60 -41.32
C GLN A 339 4.41 -11.00 -40.44
N TYR A 340 4.35 -10.76 -39.13
CA TYR A 340 5.53 -10.80 -38.25
C TYR A 340 5.58 -11.98 -37.29
N SER A 341 4.50 -12.74 -37.06
CA SER A 341 4.52 -13.83 -36.06
C SER A 341 5.20 -15.10 -36.54
N ARG A 342 5.28 -15.33 -37.86
CA ARG A 342 5.62 -16.64 -38.45
C ARG A 342 4.84 -17.82 -37.81
N GLN A 343 3.60 -17.55 -37.35
CA GLN A 343 2.72 -18.46 -36.60
C GLN A 343 3.25 -18.94 -35.22
N LYS A 344 4.33 -18.33 -34.70
CA LYS A 344 4.86 -18.55 -33.34
C LYS A 344 4.11 -17.69 -32.28
N PRO A 345 4.21 -18.00 -30.96
CA PRO A 345 3.52 -17.26 -29.90
C PRO A 345 3.77 -15.74 -29.90
N THR A 346 2.69 -14.99 -29.69
CA THR A 346 2.65 -13.52 -29.81
C THR A 346 2.14 -12.86 -28.52
N LEU A 347 2.83 -11.83 -28.04
CA LEU A 347 2.47 -11.04 -26.85
C LEU A 347 2.08 -9.61 -27.26
N VAL A 348 0.90 -9.12 -26.84
CA VAL A 348 0.35 -7.83 -27.26
C VAL A 348 0.11 -6.92 -26.05
N PHE A 349 1.03 -5.98 -25.82
CA PHE A 349 0.92 -5.00 -24.73
C PHE A 349 -0.09 -3.90 -25.09
N CYS A 350 -1.12 -3.75 -24.25
CA CYS A 350 -2.19 -2.75 -24.39
C CYS A 350 -2.26 -1.84 -23.14
N THR A 351 -2.86 -0.66 -23.26
CA THR A 351 -2.70 0.43 -22.27
C THR A 351 -3.48 0.23 -20.96
N SER A 352 -4.54 -0.57 -20.99
CA SER A 352 -5.54 -0.65 -19.92
C SER A 352 -6.28 -1.99 -19.92
N ARG A 353 -6.82 -2.40 -18.75
CA ARG A 353 -7.55 -3.68 -18.58
C ARG A 353 -8.65 -3.87 -19.65
N LYS A 354 -9.47 -2.83 -19.88
CA LYS A 354 -10.56 -2.86 -20.87
C LYS A 354 -10.06 -2.90 -22.33
N SER A 355 -8.92 -2.28 -22.64
CA SER A 355 -8.29 -2.44 -23.97
C SER A 355 -7.76 -3.85 -24.17
N VAL A 356 -7.09 -4.42 -23.16
CA VAL A 356 -6.61 -5.81 -23.17
C VAL A 356 -7.75 -6.80 -23.47
N GLU A 357 -8.85 -6.74 -22.72
CA GLU A 357 -10.05 -7.56 -22.99
C GLU A 357 -10.63 -7.34 -24.39
N SER A 358 -10.78 -6.07 -24.81
CA SER A 358 -11.34 -5.71 -26.12
C SER A 358 -10.46 -6.21 -27.27
N THR A 359 -9.14 -6.19 -27.09
CA THR A 359 -8.16 -6.66 -28.08
C THR A 359 -8.21 -8.17 -28.20
N ALA A 360 -8.20 -8.90 -27.08
CA ALA A 360 -8.31 -10.36 -27.09
C ALA A 360 -9.64 -10.82 -27.69
N LYS A 361 -10.77 -10.20 -27.33
CA LYS A 361 -12.10 -10.49 -27.92
C LYS A 361 -12.17 -10.16 -29.41
N PHE A 362 -11.47 -9.13 -29.88
CA PHE A 362 -11.36 -8.83 -31.31
C PHE A 362 -10.52 -9.88 -32.05
N LEU A 363 -9.36 -10.25 -31.49
CA LEU A 363 -8.45 -11.24 -32.09
C LEU A 363 -8.98 -12.68 -32.01
N ALA A 364 -9.77 -13.03 -30.99
CA ALA A 364 -10.47 -14.33 -30.92
C ALA A 364 -11.49 -14.48 -32.07
N ARG A 365 -12.04 -13.36 -32.56
CA ARG A 365 -13.01 -13.30 -33.67
C ARG A 365 -12.39 -13.08 -35.05
N SER A 366 -11.10 -12.74 -35.15
CA SER A 366 -10.42 -12.70 -36.44
C SER A 366 -9.95 -14.09 -36.86
N ASN A 367 -10.28 -14.49 -38.09
CA ASN A 367 -9.93 -15.80 -38.67
C ASN A 367 -8.45 -15.87 -39.10
N MET A 368 -7.54 -15.52 -38.20
CA MET A 368 -6.09 -15.63 -38.41
C MET A 368 -5.67 -17.11 -38.39
N LYS A 369 -4.77 -17.49 -39.31
CA LYS A 369 -4.10 -18.80 -39.26
C LYS A 369 -3.20 -18.86 -38.02
N ARG A 370 -3.29 -19.95 -37.25
CA ARG A 370 -2.57 -20.14 -35.98
C ARG A 370 -2.10 -21.58 -35.87
N THR A 371 -0.86 -21.78 -35.40
CA THR A 371 -0.37 -23.08 -34.95
C THR A 371 -0.69 -23.19 -33.46
N VAL A 372 -1.74 -23.92 -33.12
CA VAL A 372 -2.19 -24.19 -31.74
C VAL A 372 -2.56 -25.68 -31.60
N PRO A 373 -2.58 -26.23 -30.38
CA PRO A 373 -3.12 -27.57 -30.13
C PRO A 373 -4.56 -27.72 -30.64
N GLY A 374 -4.95 -28.98 -30.89
CA GLY A 374 -6.31 -29.32 -31.33
C GLY A 374 -7.40 -28.81 -30.38
N GLY A 375 -8.57 -28.49 -30.94
CA GLY A 375 -9.62 -27.76 -30.23
C GLY A 375 -10.12 -28.37 -28.92
N ALA A 376 -9.96 -29.69 -28.72
CA ALA A 376 -10.31 -30.36 -27.46
C ALA A 376 -9.50 -29.81 -26.27
N MET A 377 -8.18 -29.68 -26.40
CA MET A 377 -7.31 -29.17 -25.34
C MET A 377 -7.61 -27.70 -25.01
N LEU A 378 -7.93 -26.89 -26.02
CA LEU A 378 -8.34 -25.50 -25.81
C LEU A 378 -9.72 -25.39 -25.16
N HIS A 379 -10.62 -26.36 -25.39
CA HIS A 379 -11.91 -26.43 -24.73
C HIS A 379 -11.76 -26.79 -23.25
N GLU A 380 -10.97 -27.82 -22.93
CA GLU A 380 -10.64 -28.24 -21.56
C GLU A 380 -10.01 -27.10 -20.74
N LEU A 381 -9.01 -26.44 -21.31
CA LEU A 381 -8.40 -25.23 -20.75
C LEU A 381 -9.46 -24.13 -20.51
N SER A 382 -10.40 -23.95 -21.45
CA SER A 382 -11.46 -22.95 -21.30
C SER A 382 -12.46 -23.30 -20.19
N SER A 383 -12.80 -24.57 -19.95
CA SER A 383 -13.70 -24.96 -18.86
C SER A 383 -13.09 -24.74 -17.47
N ASN A 384 -11.76 -24.81 -17.34
CA ASN A 384 -11.05 -24.74 -16.06
C ASN A 384 -10.80 -23.30 -15.55
N LEU A 385 -11.23 -22.28 -16.31
CA LEU A 385 -11.08 -20.85 -15.99
C LEU A 385 -12.39 -20.27 -15.43
N ALA A 386 -12.31 -19.45 -14.39
CA ALA A 386 -13.49 -18.89 -13.73
C ALA A 386 -14.18 -17.79 -14.57
N ASN A 387 -13.41 -17.02 -15.34
CA ASN A 387 -13.93 -15.88 -16.10
C ASN A 387 -14.48 -16.30 -17.47
N ARG A 388 -15.81 -16.41 -17.61
CA ARG A 388 -16.52 -16.72 -18.88
C ARG A 388 -16.03 -15.91 -20.10
N ASN A 389 -15.68 -14.63 -19.93
CA ASN A 389 -15.19 -13.79 -21.03
C ASN A 389 -13.79 -14.19 -21.54
N LEU A 390 -13.01 -14.87 -20.69
CA LEU A 390 -11.69 -15.43 -21.01
C LEU A 390 -11.85 -16.80 -21.67
N GLN A 391 -12.81 -17.62 -21.21
CA GLN A 391 -13.17 -18.92 -21.82
C GLN A 391 -13.46 -18.77 -23.33
N ASP A 392 -14.32 -17.82 -23.70
CA ASP A 392 -14.67 -17.47 -25.09
C ASP A 392 -13.44 -17.24 -26.00
N CYS A 393 -12.40 -16.61 -25.44
CA CYS A 393 -11.19 -16.27 -26.17
C CYS A 393 -10.23 -17.47 -26.23
N VAL A 394 -10.06 -18.16 -25.10
CA VAL A 394 -9.16 -19.32 -24.92
C VAL A 394 -9.54 -20.48 -25.84
N ALA A 395 -10.85 -20.73 -26.01
CA ALA A 395 -11.37 -21.69 -26.98
C ALA A 395 -11.05 -21.35 -28.46
N LYS A 396 -10.38 -20.21 -28.73
CA LYS A 396 -9.85 -19.79 -30.04
C LYS A 396 -8.32 -19.59 -30.03
N GLY A 397 -7.62 -20.02 -28.98
CA GLY A 397 -6.16 -19.88 -28.82
C GLY A 397 -5.68 -18.45 -28.55
N VAL A 398 -6.55 -17.58 -28.04
CA VAL A 398 -6.26 -16.18 -27.69
C VAL A 398 -6.61 -15.95 -26.22
N ALA A 399 -5.72 -15.37 -25.44
CA ALA A 399 -5.96 -15.09 -24.02
C ALA A 399 -5.70 -13.63 -23.66
N TYR A 400 -6.09 -13.26 -22.44
CA TYR A 400 -5.71 -11.98 -21.86
C TYR A 400 -5.24 -12.09 -20.41
N HIS A 401 -4.33 -11.19 -20.01
CA HIS A 401 -3.76 -11.11 -18.67
C HIS A 401 -3.70 -9.68 -18.14
N HIS A 402 -4.23 -9.48 -16.93
CA HIS A 402 -4.10 -8.24 -16.18
C HIS A 402 -4.43 -8.47 -14.69
N ALA A 403 -3.98 -7.57 -13.82
CA ALA A 403 -4.21 -7.63 -12.36
C ALA A 403 -5.70 -7.59 -11.90
N GLY A 404 -6.66 -7.43 -12.83
CA GLY A 404 -8.09 -7.59 -12.56
C GLY A 404 -8.62 -9.04 -12.66
N LEU A 405 -7.79 -10.02 -13.04
CA LEU A 405 -8.12 -11.44 -13.05
C LEU A 405 -7.73 -12.11 -11.71
N LEU A 406 -8.42 -13.20 -11.38
CA LEU A 406 -8.07 -14.10 -10.27
C LEU A 406 -6.63 -14.61 -10.41
N HIS A 407 -6.02 -15.06 -9.31
CA HIS A 407 -4.66 -15.58 -9.36
C HIS A 407 -4.58 -16.92 -10.08
N SER A 408 -5.55 -17.81 -9.86
CA SER A 408 -5.73 -19.08 -10.55
C SER A 408 -5.82 -18.91 -12.07
N ASP A 409 -6.76 -18.09 -12.56
CA ASP A 409 -6.91 -17.73 -13.98
C ASP A 409 -5.56 -17.25 -14.58
N ARG A 410 -4.85 -16.37 -13.87
CA ARG A 410 -3.54 -15.86 -14.34
C ARG A 410 -2.49 -16.96 -14.43
N ASN A 411 -2.36 -17.80 -13.41
CA ASN A 411 -1.35 -18.87 -13.38
C ASN A 411 -1.60 -19.90 -14.51
N GLN A 412 -2.87 -20.26 -14.76
CA GLN A 412 -3.23 -21.09 -15.91
C GLN A 412 -2.83 -20.44 -17.24
N ILE A 413 -3.30 -19.21 -17.52
CA ILE A 413 -2.98 -18.50 -18.77
C ILE A 413 -1.48 -18.36 -18.99
N GLU A 414 -0.71 -18.06 -17.94
CA GLU A 414 0.75 -17.99 -18.01
C GLU A 414 1.38 -19.34 -18.37
N ASN A 415 0.99 -20.42 -17.71
CA ASN A 415 1.54 -21.76 -17.95
C ASN A 415 1.20 -22.28 -19.35
N HIS A 416 -0.05 -22.12 -19.80
CA HIS A 416 -0.45 -22.55 -21.13
C HIS A 416 0.12 -21.65 -22.25
N PHE A 417 0.50 -20.39 -21.97
CA PHE A 417 1.28 -19.58 -22.92
C PHE A 417 2.75 -20.02 -22.99
N ARG A 418 3.40 -20.33 -21.85
CA ARG A 418 4.77 -20.88 -21.81
C ARG A 418 4.89 -22.20 -22.58
N ALA A 419 3.89 -23.06 -22.47
CA ALA A 419 3.81 -24.34 -23.18
C ALA A 419 3.38 -24.21 -24.66
N GLY A 420 3.16 -23.00 -25.18
CA GLY A 420 2.79 -22.77 -26.58
C GLY A 420 1.35 -23.13 -26.94
N HIS A 421 0.49 -23.45 -25.97
CA HIS A 421 -0.91 -23.79 -26.22
C HIS A 421 -1.73 -22.58 -26.68
N LEU A 422 -1.33 -21.37 -26.28
CA LEU A 422 -1.99 -20.10 -26.61
C LEU A 422 -1.14 -19.30 -27.60
N ALA A 423 -1.65 -19.07 -28.82
CA ALA A 423 -0.91 -18.37 -29.87
C ALA A 423 -0.81 -16.85 -29.64
N VAL A 424 -1.81 -16.23 -29.00
CA VAL A 424 -1.80 -14.78 -28.71
C VAL A 424 -2.19 -14.50 -27.27
N LEU A 425 -1.39 -13.71 -26.56
CA LEU A 425 -1.71 -13.20 -25.23
C LEU A 425 -1.73 -11.67 -25.24
N CYS A 426 -2.88 -11.06 -24.96
CA CYS A 426 -2.99 -9.61 -24.74
C CYS A 426 -2.76 -9.27 -23.27
N CYS A 427 -1.95 -8.26 -22.95
CA CYS A 427 -1.60 -7.97 -21.55
C CYS A 427 -1.41 -6.47 -21.25
N THR A 428 -1.57 -6.09 -19.98
CA THR A 428 -1.15 -4.75 -19.52
C THR A 428 0.37 -4.68 -19.37
N SER A 429 0.96 -3.48 -19.53
CA SER A 429 2.41 -3.26 -19.38
C SER A 429 3.01 -3.74 -18.06
N THR A 430 2.20 -3.91 -17.01
CA THR A 430 2.60 -4.55 -15.75
C THR A 430 3.28 -5.91 -15.94
N LEU A 431 2.91 -6.67 -16.98
CA LEU A 431 3.47 -7.99 -17.27
C LEU A 431 4.93 -7.94 -17.77
N CYS A 432 5.42 -6.78 -18.23
CA CYS A 432 6.85 -6.64 -18.57
C CYS A 432 7.76 -6.61 -17.32
N MET A 433 7.19 -6.50 -16.12
CA MET A 433 7.91 -6.57 -14.84
C MET A 433 7.54 -7.84 -14.08
N GLY A 434 8.56 -8.60 -13.62
CA GLY A 434 8.38 -9.66 -12.63
C GLY A 434 7.60 -10.92 -13.02
N VAL A 435 7.38 -11.18 -14.31
CA VAL A 435 6.86 -12.49 -14.79
C VAL A 435 7.69 -12.98 -15.97
N ASN A 436 8.21 -14.21 -15.93
CA ASN A 436 8.84 -14.84 -17.10
C ASN A 436 7.80 -15.38 -18.10
N LEU A 437 7.39 -14.53 -19.06
CA LEU A 437 6.73 -14.92 -20.31
C LEU A 437 7.52 -14.34 -21.50
N PRO A 438 8.28 -15.18 -22.23
CA PRO A 438 8.83 -14.82 -23.53
C PRO A 438 7.80 -15.05 -24.64
N ALA A 439 7.95 -14.33 -25.76
CA ALA A 439 7.20 -14.57 -26.98
C ALA A 439 8.13 -14.47 -28.19
N TYR A 440 7.70 -14.98 -29.34
CA TYR A 440 8.43 -14.74 -30.58
C TYR A 440 8.22 -13.31 -31.07
N LEU A 441 6.94 -12.95 -31.24
CA LEU A 441 6.51 -11.61 -31.61
C LEU A 441 6.03 -10.86 -30.37
N VAL A 442 6.56 -9.66 -30.14
CA VAL A 442 5.97 -8.68 -29.21
C VAL A 442 5.41 -7.51 -29.99
N ILE A 443 4.16 -7.14 -29.70
CA ILE A 443 3.54 -5.92 -30.20
C ILE A 443 3.29 -4.96 -29.03
N VAL A 444 3.93 -3.79 -29.05
CA VAL A 444 3.54 -2.65 -28.21
C VAL A 444 2.42 -1.92 -28.96
N LYS A 445 1.16 -2.25 -28.64
CA LYS A 445 -0.04 -1.83 -29.38
C LYS A 445 -0.24 -0.32 -29.37
N SER A 446 0.22 0.38 -28.33
CA SER A 446 0.23 1.84 -28.29
C SER A 446 1.33 2.33 -27.37
N THR A 447 1.92 3.48 -27.71
CA THR A 447 2.99 4.10 -26.93
C THR A 447 2.48 4.97 -25.78
N PHE A 448 1.16 5.17 -25.66
CA PHE A 448 0.55 5.85 -24.52
C PHE A 448 0.29 4.85 -23.37
N ASN A 449 0.44 5.28 -22.13
CA ASN A 449 0.05 4.53 -20.94
C ASN A 449 -1.44 4.78 -20.57
N HIS A 450 -1.94 4.14 -19.50
CA HIS A 450 -3.35 4.25 -19.07
C HIS A 450 -3.82 5.70 -18.81
N ALA A 451 -2.90 6.62 -18.51
CA ALA A 451 -3.19 8.02 -18.22
C ALA A 451 -3.13 8.93 -19.46
N GLY A 452 -2.90 8.36 -20.66
CA GLY A 452 -2.81 9.09 -21.92
C GLY A 452 -1.51 9.86 -22.14
N LYS A 453 -0.52 9.72 -21.23
CA LYS A 453 0.86 10.15 -21.44
C LYS A 453 1.64 9.05 -22.17
N ASP A 454 2.74 9.38 -22.81
CA ASP A 454 3.67 8.36 -23.31
C ASP A 454 4.20 7.44 -22.19
N TYR A 455 4.59 6.22 -22.54
CA TYR A 455 5.45 5.38 -21.70
C TYR A 455 6.84 6.03 -21.55
N SER A 456 7.52 5.71 -20.44
CA SER A 456 8.96 5.96 -20.32
C SER A 456 9.74 4.91 -21.10
N ASP A 457 10.94 5.30 -21.55
CA ASP A 457 11.70 4.55 -22.53
C ASP A 457 12.14 3.18 -21.98
N ASN A 458 12.43 3.09 -20.67
CA ASN A 458 12.68 1.85 -19.95
C ASN A 458 11.49 0.86 -20.05
N TYR A 459 10.24 1.32 -19.88
CA TYR A 459 9.06 0.44 -20.05
C TYR A 459 8.93 -0.08 -21.51
N ILE A 460 9.26 0.72 -22.51
CA ILE A 460 9.29 0.28 -23.91
C ILE A 460 10.35 -0.80 -24.11
N LEU A 461 11.58 -0.57 -23.62
CA LEU A 461 12.70 -1.51 -23.71
C LEU A 461 12.41 -2.84 -22.97
N GLN A 462 11.78 -2.78 -21.79
CA GLN A 462 11.33 -3.96 -21.03
C GLN A 462 10.21 -4.74 -21.73
N MET A 463 9.30 -4.05 -22.44
CA MET A 463 8.26 -4.71 -23.24
C MET A 463 8.88 -5.41 -24.45
N ILE A 464 9.66 -4.72 -25.29
CA ILE A 464 10.27 -5.34 -26.49
C ILE A 464 11.31 -6.40 -26.13
N GLY A 465 11.97 -6.29 -24.97
CA GLY A 465 12.93 -7.27 -24.48
C GLY A 465 12.36 -8.68 -24.25
N ARG A 466 11.02 -8.82 -24.26
CA ARG A 466 10.29 -10.10 -24.20
C ARG A 466 10.25 -10.86 -25.53
N ALA A 467 10.63 -10.23 -26.65
CA ALA A 467 10.77 -10.89 -27.95
C ALA A 467 12.06 -11.73 -27.99
N GLY A 468 11.93 -13.01 -28.33
CA GLY A 468 13.05 -13.94 -28.48
C GLY A 468 13.74 -14.36 -27.17
N ARG A 469 13.86 -15.67 -26.93
CA ARG A 469 14.70 -16.27 -25.89
C ARG A 469 15.26 -17.59 -26.39
N ALA A 470 16.55 -17.85 -26.10
CA ALA A 470 17.27 -19.02 -26.59
C ALA A 470 16.66 -20.38 -26.17
N GLU A 471 15.86 -20.39 -25.10
CA GLU A 471 15.09 -21.56 -24.65
C GLU A 471 13.91 -21.92 -25.60
N TYR A 472 13.48 -21.01 -26.48
CA TYR A 472 12.24 -21.13 -27.28
C TYR A 472 12.39 -20.74 -28.77
N SER A 473 13.33 -19.84 -29.13
CA SER A 473 13.52 -19.35 -30.50
C SER A 473 14.88 -18.64 -30.65
N GLU A 474 15.60 -18.88 -31.73
CA GLU A 474 16.89 -18.23 -32.05
C GLU A 474 16.72 -16.74 -32.40
N ASP A 475 15.59 -16.41 -33.05
CA ASP A 475 15.19 -15.07 -33.44
C ASP A 475 13.90 -14.62 -32.71
N GLY A 476 13.62 -13.32 -32.75
CA GLY A 476 12.39 -12.70 -32.25
C GLY A 476 12.11 -11.38 -32.98
N VAL A 477 10.86 -10.90 -32.89
CA VAL A 477 10.42 -9.66 -33.56
C VAL A 477 9.70 -8.76 -32.56
N ALA A 478 10.00 -7.46 -32.59
CA ALA A 478 9.35 -6.45 -31.77
C ALA A 478 8.76 -5.33 -32.64
N VAL A 479 7.45 -5.11 -32.54
CA VAL A 479 6.73 -4.11 -33.32
C VAL A 479 6.10 -3.07 -32.38
N ILE A 480 6.50 -1.80 -32.52
CA ILE A 480 5.92 -0.67 -31.78
C ILE A 480 4.94 0.06 -32.70
N LEU A 481 3.70 0.23 -32.25
CA LEU A 481 2.67 1.01 -32.95
C LEU A 481 2.52 2.39 -32.29
N THR A 482 2.74 3.46 -33.05
CA THR A 482 2.75 4.83 -32.52
C THR A 482 2.12 5.83 -33.49
N THR A 483 1.96 7.09 -33.07
CA THR A 483 1.47 8.16 -33.96
C THR A 483 2.59 8.65 -34.88
N ASP A 484 2.25 9.21 -36.05
CA ASP A 484 3.24 9.75 -36.99
C ASP A 484 4.17 10.78 -36.32
N ALA A 485 3.62 11.64 -35.45
CA ALA A 485 4.39 12.62 -34.66
C ALA A 485 5.42 11.97 -33.71
N ASN A 486 5.11 10.82 -33.12
CA ASN A 486 6.00 10.13 -32.17
C ASN A 486 6.93 9.11 -32.86
N MET A 487 6.80 8.87 -34.17
CA MET A 487 7.59 7.86 -34.90
C MET A 487 9.10 8.08 -34.77
N ALA A 488 9.56 9.34 -34.87
CA ALA A 488 10.98 9.67 -34.74
C ALA A 488 11.52 9.35 -33.34
N ARG A 489 10.76 9.70 -32.28
CA ARG A 489 11.13 9.37 -30.88
C ARG A 489 11.24 7.87 -30.67
N TYR A 490 10.25 7.08 -31.10
CA TYR A 490 10.28 5.63 -30.86
C TYR A 490 11.26 4.88 -31.76
N ARG A 491 11.59 5.39 -32.96
CA ARG A 491 12.76 4.95 -33.72
C ARG A 491 14.05 5.20 -32.94
N LYS A 492 14.21 6.41 -32.37
CA LYS A 492 15.36 6.76 -31.55
C LYS A 492 15.52 5.84 -30.34
N ILE A 493 14.44 5.56 -29.59
CA ILE A 493 14.46 4.69 -28.40
C ILE A 493 14.86 3.23 -28.71
N VAL A 494 14.66 2.75 -29.94
CA VAL A 494 15.08 1.38 -30.33
C VAL A 494 16.48 1.30 -30.93
N THR A 495 17.19 2.43 -31.08
CA THR A 495 18.56 2.50 -31.64
C THR A 495 19.57 3.20 -30.73
N GLU A 496 19.14 4.17 -29.92
CA GLU A 496 19.97 4.97 -29.02
C GLU A 496 19.53 4.76 -27.56
N THR A 497 20.49 4.82 -26.65
CA THR A 497 20.29 4.60 -25.22
C THR A 497 20.47 5.90 -24.45
N VAL A 498 19.54 6.20 -23.53
CA VAL A 498 19.56 7.42 -22.72
C VAL A 498 20.17 7.11 -21.33
N PRO A 499 21.11 7.92 -20.82
CA PRO A 499 21.65 7.79 -19.47
C PRO A 499 20.56 7.74 -18.39
N ILE A 500 20.83 7.01 -17.31
CA ILE A 500 19.94 6.94 -16.15
C ILE A 500 20.29 8.00 -15.12
N GLU A 501 19.26 8.70 -14.66
CA GLU A 501 19.33 9.82 -13.73
C GLU A 501 18.71 9.46 -12.37
N SER A 502 19.31 9.97 -11.30
CA SER A 502 18.84 9.77 -9.93
C SER A 502 17.51 10.45 -9.68
N GLN A 503 16.63 9.77 -8.93
CA GLN A 503 15.36 10.31 -8.47
C GLN A 503 15.42 10.79 -7.00
N LEU A 504 16.56 10.63 -6.31
CA LEU A 504 16.72 10.92 -4.88
C LEU A 504 16.45 12.38 -4.54
N HIS A 505 16.89 13.33 -5.38
CA HIS A 505 16.64 14.77 -5.20
C HIS A 505 15.16 15.12 -5.04
N ARG A 506 14.24 14.32 -5.60
CA ARG A 506 12.77 14.53 -5.55
C ARG A 506 12.13 14.12 -4.22
N LYS A 507 12.86 13.38 -3.39
CA LYS A 507 12.45 12.88 -2.07
C LYS A 507 13.46 13.22 -0.97
N LEU A 508 14.41 14.13 -1.26
CA LEU A 508 15.50 14.47 -0.34
C LEU A 508 15.01 14.84 1.08
N PRO A 509 13.92 15.60 1.30
CA PRO A 509 13.41 15.87 2.64
C PRO A 509 12.91 14.61 3.37
N GLU A 510 12.12 13.75 2.72
CA GLU A 510 11.66 12.48 3.29
C GLU A 510 12.83 11.55 3.67
N LEU A 511 13.83 11.43 2.78
CA LEU A 511 14.97 10.55 2.95
C LEU A 511 15.92 11.06 4.03
N LEU A 512 16.24 12.36 4.01
CA LEU A 512 17.12 12.99 4.99
C LEU A 512 16.51 12.98 6.40
N ASN A 513 15.20 13.26 6.52
CA ASN A 513 14.47 13.06 7.78
C ASN A 513 14.52 11.60 8.24
N SER A 514 14.46 10.63 7.33
CA SER A 514 14.58 9.21 7.67
C SER A 514 15.95 8.86 8.23
N GLU A 515 17.06 9.24 7.58
CA GLU A 515 18.40 8.90 8.07
C GLU A 515 18.73 9.61 9.40
N ILE A 516 18.21 10.81 9.63
CA ILE A 516 18.30 11.53 10.91
C ILE A 516 17.41 10.85 11.98
N ALA A 517 16.19 10.43 11.63
CA ALA A 517 15.28 9.74 12.55
C ALA A 517 15.80 8.38 13.06
N HIS A 518 16.71 7.76 12.31
CA HIS A 518 17.35 6.48 12.63
C HIS A 518 18.83 6.62 13.05
N GLY A 519 19.29 7.83 13.41
CA GLY A 519 20.62 8.06 13.99
C GLY A 519 21.81 7.80 13.05
N ILE A 520 21.56 7.64 11.75
CA ILE A 520 22.60 7.44 10.74
C ILE A 520 23.33 8.77 10.49
N ILE A 521 22.56 9.86 10.40
CA ILE A 521 23.04 11.24 10.27
C ILE A 521 22.73 11.99 11.58
N PHE A 522 23.73 12.69 12.11
CA PHE A 522 23.65 13.40 13.40
C PHE A 522 24.28 14.82 13.36
N ASP A 523 24.93 15.21 12.27
CA ASP A 523 25.48 16.56 12.05
C ASP A 523 25.56 16.89 10.55
N GLN A 524 25.88 18.15 10.21
CA GLN A 524 26.00 18.61 8.83
C GLN A 524 27.11 17.89 8.02
N PRO A 525 28.32 17.63 8.58
CA PRO A 525 29.31 16.77 7.93
C PRO A 525 28.77 15.39 7.53
N ALA A 526 27.97 14.72 8.39
CA ALA A 526 27.35 13.44 8.08
C ALA A 526 26.29 13.54 6.96
N VAL A 527 25.59 14.66 6.81
CA VAL A 527 24.72 14.92 5.64
C VAL A 527 25.54 14.85 4.35
N MET A 528 26.73 15.46 4.35
CA MET A 528 27.61 15.49 3.17
C MET A 528 28.37 14.17 2.96
N GLU A 529 28.76 13.43 4.00
CA GLU A 529 29.29 12.06 3.88
C GLU A 529 28.24 11.13 3.26
N TRP A 530 26.98 11.21 3.73
CA TRP A 530 25.86 10.45 3.21
C TRP A 530 25.56 10.81 1.74
N ILE A 531 25.37 12.08 1.40
CA ILE A 531 25.10 12.50 0.01
C ILE A 531 26.23 12.09 -0.94
N LYS A 532 27.49 12.24 -0.54
CA LYS A 532 28.64 11.81 -1.36
C LYS A 532 28.69 10.30 -1.60
N SER A 533 27.95 9.50 -0.84
CA SER A 533 27.80 8.05 -1.07
C SER A 533 26.74 7.66 -2.10
N THR A 534 25.88 8.60 -2.54
CA THR A 534 24.69 8.39 -3.40
C THR A 534 24.98 8.40 -4.91
N PHE A 535 24.03 7.90 -5.71
CA PHE A 535 24.10 7.98 -7.18
C PHE A 535 23.79 9.39 -7.68
N PHE A 536 22.93 10.12 -6.99
CA PHE A 536 22.65 11.54 -7.20
C PHE A 536 23.93 12.37 -7.25
N PHE A 537 24.86 12.18 -6.31
CA PHE A 537 26.10 12.95 -6.31
C PHE A 537 27.01 12.63 -7.50
N VAL A 538 27.04 11.38 -7.96
CA VAL A 538 27.75 10.99 -9.20
C VAL A 538 27.10 11.62 -10.43
N ARG A 539 25.77 11.52 -10.56
CA ARG A 539 25.04 12.11 -11.70
C ARG A 539 25.02 13.65 -11.69
N ALA A 540 25.03 14.29 -10.53
CA ALA A 540 25.20 15.74 -10.40
C ALA A 540 26.55 16.21 -10.95
N ARG A 541 27.62 15.41 -10.78
CA ARG A 541 28.94 15.68 -11.38
C ARG A 541 28.94 15.47 -12.90
N ALA A 542 28.20 14.46 -13.39
CA ALA A 542 28.19 14.08 -14.81
C ALA A 542 27.13 14.80 -15.68
N ASN A 543 26.07 15.35 -15.09
CA ASN A 543 25.00 16.08 -15.78
C ASN A 543 24.31 17.11 -14.84
N PRO A 544 25.01 18.19 -14.44
CA PRO A 544 24.50 19.16 -13.46
C PRO A 544 23.20 19.86 -13.91
N ASP A 545 23.07 20.15 -15.21
CA ASP A 545 21.89 20.80 -15.81
C ASP A 545 20.57 20.05 -15.49
N HIS A 546 20.60 18.71 -15.47
CA HIS A 546 19.41 17.89 -15.16
C HIS A 546 18.87 18.14 -13.74
N TYR A 547 19.75 18.51 -12.82
CA TYR A 547 19.43 18.77 -11.42
C TYR A 547 19.28 20.27 -11.12
N HIS A 548 19.34 21.12 -12.15
CA HIS A 548 19.37 22.59 -12.07
C HIS A 548 20.59 23.16 -11.32
N LEU A 549 21.73 22.48 -11.41
CA LEU A 549 23.02 22.89 -10.85
C LEU A 549 23.88 23.52 -11.96
N THR A 550 24.76 24.46 -11.64
CA THR A 550 25.69 25.08 -12.61
C THR A 550 26.99 24.30 -12.77
N GLY A 551 27.39 23.54 -11.75
CA GLY A 551 28.43 22.54 -11.81
C GLY A 551 29.87 23.08 -11.82
N GLY A 552 30.76 22.33 -12.46
CA GLY A 552 32.20 22.61 -12.42
C GLY A 552 32.77 22.57 -11.00
N ARG A 553 33.56 23.59 -10.63
CA ARG A 553 34.25 23.64 -9.33
C ARG A 553 33.32 23.87 -8.14
N LEU A 554 32.16 24.51 -8.34
CA LEU A 554 31.26 24.92 -7.26
C LEU A 554 30.22 23.85 -6.92
N LEU A 555 30.16 22.73 -7.65
CA LEU A 555 29.11 21.72 -7.50
C LEU A 555 28.96 21.20 -6.05
N GLU A 556 30.06 21.02 -5.32
CA GLU A 556 29.97 20.57 -3.93
C GLU A 556 29.32 21.63 -3.02
N GLU A 557 29.56 22.92 -3.28
CA GLU A 557 28.93 24.04 -2.60
C GLU A 557 27.43 24.17 -2.97
N GLU A 558 27.08 23.93 -4.25
CA GLU A 558 25.68 23.90 -4.71
C GLU A 558 24.89 22.74 -4.09
N VAL A 559 25.51 21.56 -3.98
CA VAL A 559 24.91 20.39 -3.32
C VAL A 559 24.84 20.59 -1.81
N GLU A 560 25.87 21.16 -1.17
CA GLU A 560 25.84 21.50 0.26
C GLU A 560 24.75 22.54 0.56
N LYS A 561 24.56 23.53 -0.31
CA LYS A 561 23.46 24.49 -0.23
C LYS A 561 22.09 23.80 -0.34
N LEU A 562 21.88 22.92 -1.32
CA LEU A 562 20.63 22.14 -1.46
C LEU A 562 20.34 21.30 -0.20
N CYS A 563 21.37 20.72 0.40
CA CYS A 563 21.25 19.98 1.66
C CYS A 563 20.90 20.90 2.83
N THR A 564 21.53 22.07 2.91
CA THR A 564 21.29 23.08 3.96
C THR A 564 19.88 23.65 3.87
N GLU A 565 19.41 24.05 2.68
CA GLU A 565 18.04 24.48 2.43
C GLU A 565 17.02 23.37 2.80
N THR A 566 17.38 22.10 2.59
CA THR A 566 16.54 20.97 3.02
C THR A 566 16.51 20.83 4.54
N ILE A 567 17.66 20.88 5.23
CA ILE A 567 17.76 20.87 6.70
C ILE A 567 16.97 22.03 7.31
N GLU A 568 17.09 23.23 6.77
CA GLU A 568 16.29 24.40 7.18
C GLU A 568 14.79 24.19 6.94
N SER A 569 14.38 23.55 5.84
CA SER A 569 12.98 23.19 5.62
C SER A 569 12.48 22.14 6.61
N LEU A 570 13.31 21.16 7.00
CA LEU A 570 12.95 20.15 8.01
C LEU A 570 12.82 20.78 9.41
N GLU A 571 13.72 21.70 9.77
CA GLU A 571 13.71 22.43 11.05
C GLU A 571 12.51 23.39 11.14
N ALA A 572 12.26 24.18 10.09
CA ALA A 572 11.10 25.08 9.99
C ALA A 572 9.75 24.36 9.94
N ASN A 573 9.74 23.03 9.77
CA ASN A 573 8.56 22.17 9.85
C ASN A 573 8.61 21.23 11.08
N GLU A 574 9.36 21.60 12.13
CA GLU A 574 9.41 20.90 13.43
C GLU A 574 9.86 19.43 13.35
N LEU A 575 10.55 18.99 12.29
CA LEU A 575 10.94 17.57 12.09
C LEU A 575 12.29 17.23 12.72
N ILE A 576 13.19 18.20 12.75
CA ILE A 576 14.51 18.12 13.37
C ILE A 576 14.75 19.34 14.25
N MET A 577 15.74 19.27 15.12
CA MET A 577 16.18 20.37 15.98
C MET A 577 17.71 20.42 16.00
N LYS A 578 18.32 21.57 15.77
CA LYS A 578 19.76 21.78 16.00
C LYS A 578 20.04 22.00 17.49
N GLN A 579 20.96 21.24 18.08
CA GLN A 579 21.45 21.46 19.45
C GLN A 579 22.68 22.37 19.46
N ARG A 580 23.07 22.85 20.65
CA ARG A 580 24.19 23.80 20.86
C ARG A 580 25.55 23.32 20.34
N SER A 581 25.71 22.03 20.09
CA SER A 581 26.90 21.36 19.55
C SER A 581 26.92 21.26 18.01
N ASN A 582 25.99 21.91 17.31
CA ASN A 582 25.64 21.67 15.90
C ASN A 582 25.12 20.25 15.59
N MET A 583 24.90 19.43 16.63
CA MET A 583 24.26 18.12 16.48
C MET A 583 22.80 18.28 16.06
N ILE A 584 22.43 17.63 14.96
CA ILE A 584 21.08 17.57 14.41
C ILE A 584 20.38 16.38 15.03
N VAL A 585 19.29 16.60 15.77
CA VAL A 585 18.48 15.51 16.34
C VAL A 585 17.08 15.47 15.74
N PRO A 586 16.48 14.29 15.53
CA PRO A 586 15.09 14.19 15.12
C PRO A 586 14.14 14.62 16.24
N SER A 587 13.07 15.32 15.89
CA SER A 587 11.96 15.59 16.81
C SER A 587 11.06 14.35 16.97
N ALA A 588 10.05 14.44 17.83
CA ALA A 588 8.99 13.43 17.87
C ALA A 588 8.25 13.33 16.53
N CYS A 589 8.02 14.46 15.85
CA CYS A 589 7.36 14.55 14.55
C CYS A 589 8.22 13.97 13.42
N GLY A 590 9.53 14.22 13.40
CA GLY A 590 10.46 13.60 12.44
C GLY A 590 10.49 12.07 12.57
N ARG A 591 10.57 11.56 13.82
CA ARG A 591 10.47 10.12 14.10
C ARG A 591 9.12 9.52 13.67
N LEU A 592 8.01 10.20 13.95
CA LEU A 592 6.67 9.74 13.53
C LEU A 592 6.53 9.71 11.99
N MET A 593 7.04 10.72 11.30
CA MET A 593 6.99 10.82 9.83
C MET A 593 7.81 9.71 9.18
N ALA A 594 9.04 9.49 9.66
CA ALA A 594 9.90 8.39 9.23
C ALA A 594 9.24 7.03 9.48
N ARG A 595 8.79 6.75 10.72
CA ARG A 595 8.16 5.48 11.12
C ARG A 595 6.93 5.13 10.26
N ASN A 596 6.14 6.13 9.85
CA ASN A 596 4.93 5.91 9.06
C ASN A 596 5.12 6.02 7.54
N GLN A 597 6.36 6.27 7.05
CA GLN A 597 6.66 6.48 5.62
C GLN A 597 5.73 7.53 4.98
N LEU A 598 5.54 8.65 5.68
CA LEU A 598 4.69 9.76 5.25
C LEU A 598 5.48 10.75 4.39
N SER A 599 4.86 11.33 3.37
CA SER A 599 5.47 12.39 2.56
C SER A 599 5.56 13.71 3.32
N PHE A 600 6.61 14.48 3.04
CA PHE A 600 6.83 15.83 3.55
C PHE A 600 5.70 16.78 3.11
N GLN A 601 5.06 16.53 1.97
CA GLN A 601 3.90 17.29 1.50
C GLN A 601 2.64 17.01 2.34
N THR A 602 2.44 15.77 2.77
CA THR A 602 1.35 15.41 3.70
C THR A 602 1.62 15.98 5.09
N MET A 603 2.88 16.00 5.53
CA MET A 603 3.26 16.64 6.79
C MET A 603 3.00 18.15 6.77
N LYS A 604 3.41 18.84 5.69
CA LYS A 604 3.11 20.26 5.46
C LYS A 604 1.61 20.55 5.42
N LEU A 605 0.82 19.73 4.72
CA LEU A 605 -0.65 19.78 4.72
C LEU A 605 -1.22 19.70 6.14
N LEU A 606 -0.79 18.71 6.93
CA LEU A 606 -1.31 18.52 8.29
C LEU A 606 -0.90 19.65 9.24
N GLN A 607 0.32 20.19 9.10
CA GLN A 607 0.76 21.35 9.89
C GLN A 607 0.05 22.66 9.49
N GLN A 608 -0.28 22.85 8.22
CA GLN A 608 -0.95 24.07 7.73
C GLN A 608 -2.47 24.08 8.04
N ASP A 609 -3.15 22.94 7.89
CA ASP A 609 -4.61 22.90 7.90
C ASP A 609 -5.25 22.39 9.21
N MET A 610 -4.53 21.63 10.04
CA MET A 610 -5.08 21.02 11.26
C MET A 610 -5.10 21.98 12.46
N LYS A 611 -6.27 22.11 13.10
CA LYS A 611 -6.58 23.15 14.10
C LYS A 611 -6.92 22.60 15.49
N GLY A 612 -6.96 21.28 15.67
CA GLY A 612 -7.25 20.63 16.95
C GLY A 612 -8.74 20.54 17.29
N LYS A 613 -9.64 20.91 16.37
CA LYS A 613 -11.10 20.98 16.60
C LYS A 613 -11.95 20.39 15.48
N GLU A 614 -11.31 19.68 14.56
CA GLU A 614 -11.92 18.93 13.46
C GLU A 614 -12.98 17.94 13.97
N THR A 615 -14.12 17.93 13.30
CA THR A 615 -15.11 16.83 13.37
C THR A 615 -14.61 15.57 12.65
N LEU A 616 -15.27 14.44 12.88
CA LEU A 616 -15.12 13.20 12.12
C LEU A 616 -15.14 13.44 10.59
N SER A 617 -16.06 14.29 10.12
CA SER A 617 -16.21 14.65 8.71
C SER A 617 -15.08 15.53 8.17
N GLU A 618 -14.57 16.48 8.96
CA GLU A 618 -13.48 17.39 8.58
C GLU A 618 -12.12 16.68 8.62
N MET A 619 -11.89 15.85 9.65
CA MET A 619 -10.69 15.02 9.77
C MET A 619 -10.62 14.00 8.62
N LEU A 620 -11.74 13.36 8.25
CA LEU A 620 -11.77 12.50 7.06
C LEU A 620 -11.47 13.28 5.78
N ALA A 621 -12.03 14.49 5.61
CA ALA A 621 -11.73 15.34 4.47
C ALA A 621 -10.25 15.76 4.42
N LEU A 622 -9.62 16.03 5.57
CA LEU A 622 -8.20 16.33 5.71
C LEU A 622 -7.33 15.11 5.34
N ILE A 623 -7.60 13.93 5.90
CA ILE A 623 -6.89 12.69 5.58
C ILE A 623 -6.93 12.40 4.07
N THR A 624 -8.08 12.52 3.43
CA THR A 624 -8.27 12.19 1.99
C THR A 624 -7.60 13.19 1.03
N ARG A 625 -6.95 14.24 1.53
CA ARG A 625 -6.11 15.19 0.77
C ARG A 625 -4.61 14.84 0.78
N ALA A 626 -4.19 13.85 1.58
CA ALA A 626 -2.80 13.41 1.69
C ALA A 626 -2.18 12.98 0.35
N SER A 627 -0.89 13.27 0.14
CA SER A 627 -0.19 13.04 -1.14
C SER A 627 0.02 11.56 -1.46
N GLU A 628 -0.01 10.68 -0.46
CA GLU A 628 -0.05 9.23 -0.59
C GLU A 628 -1.20 8.75 -1.48
N PHE A 629 -2.32 9.49 -1.51
CA PHE A 629 -3.47 9.15 -2.35
C PHE A 629 -3.34 9.59 -3.81
N SER A 630 -2.25 10.28 -4.19
CA SER A 630 -2.11 10.91 -5.52
C SER A 630 -2.10 9.92 -6.69
N GLU A 631 -1.83 8.63 -6.48
CA GLU A 631 -1.95 7.57 -7.50
C GLU A 631 -3.42 7.27 -7.87
N TYR A 632 -4.37 7.38 -6.93
CA TYR A 632 -5.78 6.91 -7.04
C TYR A 632 -6.69 7.85 -7.86
N LYS A 633 -6.19 8.34 -8.99
CA LYS A 633 -6.84 9.34 -9.86
C LYS A 633 -8.23 8.89 -10.32
N CYS A 634 -9.17 9.83 -10.39
CA CYS A 634 -10.57 9.60 -10.76
C CYS A 634 -10.73 9.43 -12.29
N ARG A 635 -10.89 8.18 -12.76
CA ARG A 635 -10.94 7.89 -14.21
C ARG A 635 -12.34 8.13 -14.77
N GLN A 636 -12.44 8.55 -16.03
CA GLN A 636 -13.71 8.97 -16.64
C GLN A 636 -14.82 7.90 -16.57
N GLY A 637 -14.47 6.61 -16.73
CA GLY A 637 -15.42 5.50 -16.64
C GLY A 637 -15.92 5.17 -15.23
N GLU A 638 -15.23 5.62 -14.18
CA GLU A 638 -15.58 5.38 -12.77
C GLU A 638 -16.60 6.40 -12.26
N LYS A 639 -16.61 7.60 -12.86
CA LYS A 639 -17.40 8.75 -12.39
C LYS A 639 -18.89 8.44 -12.26
N LYS A 640 -19.48 7.58 -13.11
CA LYS A 640 -20.90 7.18 -12.96
C LYS A 640 -21.14 6.44 -11.63
N ILE A 641 -20.28 5.49 -11.29
CA ILE A 641 -20.39 4.66 -10.08
C ILE A 641 -20.14 5.54 -8.85
N LEU A 642 -19.05 6.31 -8.85
CA LEU A 642 -18.70 7.20 -7.74
C LEU A 642 -19.79 8.24 -7.46
N ASN A 643 -20.37 8.86 -8.49
CA ASN A 643 -21.45 9.84 -8.30
C ASN A 643 -22.80 9.20 -7.92
N ALA A 644 -22.99 7.88 -8.13
CA ALA A 644 -24.14 7.16 -7.59
C ALA A 644 -23.96 6.88 -6.08
N LEU A 645 -22.76 6.44 -5.66
CA LEU A 645 -22.40 6.30 -4.24
C LEU A 645 -22.49 7.64 -3.48
N ASN A 646 -22.28 8.77 -4.15
CA ASN A 646 -22.44 10.12 -3.59
C ASN A 646 -23.90 10.61 -3.52
N GLY A 647 -24.88 9.77 -3.85
CA GLY A 647 -26.30 10.14 -3.87
C GLY A 647 -26.97 10.15 -2.48
N PRO A 648 -28.28 10.43 -2.43
CA PRO A 648 -29.27 9.45 -1.99
C PRO A 648 -29.04 8.62 -0.70
N THR A 649 -28.45 9.14 0.38
CA THR A 649 -28.64 8.51 1.71
C THR A 649 -30.11 8.64 2.13
N ILE A 650 -30.94 7.68 1.72
CA ILE A 650 -32.34 7.56 2.13
C ILE A 650 -32.37 6.73 3.42
N SER A 651 -32.99 7.26 4.47
CA SER A 651 -33.23 6.50 5.71
C SER A 651 -34.25 5.39 5.45
N ALA A 652 -34.01 4.19 5.98
CA ALA A 652 -34.85 3.00 5.78
C ALA A 652 -36.19 3.02 6.54
N THR A 653 -36.78 4.21 6.68
CA THR A 653 -37.96 4.48 7.53
C THR A 653 -39.24 4.78 6.76
N VAL A 654 -39.22 4.83 5.41
CA VAL A 654 -40.41 5.13 4.58
C VAL A 654 -40.39 4.40 3.22
N CYS A 655 -40.25 3.06 3.21
CA CYS A 655 -40.41 2.24 1.99
C CYS A 655 -41.05 0.87 2.31
N ASP A 656 -42.39 0.82 2.41
CA ASP A 656 -43.12 -0.44 2.28
C ASP A 656 -43.12 -0.87 0.81
N GLY A 657 -42.14 -1.71 0.43
CA GLY A 657 -42.15 -2.42 -0.85
C GLY A 657 -40.81 -2.50 -1.60
N GLY A 658 -40.20 -3.68 -1.57
CA GLY A 658 -39.58 -4.35 -2.73
C GLY A 658 -38.23 -3.84 -3.28
N ASP A 659 -38.05 -2.54 -3.47
CA ASP A 659 -36.92 -2.00 -4.25
C ASP A 659 -35.66 -1.78 -3.39
N GLU A 660 -34.47 -2.05 -3.97
CA GLU A 660 -33.18 -1.89 -3.29
C GLU A 660 -32.94 -0.42 -2.87
N LEU A 661 -33.08 -0.13 -1.58
CA LEU A 661 -32.90 1.21 -1.01
C LEU A 661 -31.43 1.64 -1.05
N ALA A 662 -31.01 2.24 -2.16
CA ALA A 662 -29.62 2.56 -2.47
C ALA A 662 -29.02 3.67 -1.57
N ALA A 663 -28.59 3.28 -0.36
CA ALA A 663 -27.94 4.17 0.60
C ALA A 663 -26.63 4.76 0.05
N GLY A 664 -26.61 6.07 -0.19
CA GLY A 664 -25.37 6.80 -0.49
C GLY A 664 -24.53 7.14 0.75
N ILE A 665 -23.27 7.54 0.53
CA ILE A 665 -22.28 7.79 1.60
C ILE A 665 -22.75 8.81 2.66
N ARG A 666 -22.36 8.54 3.91
CA ARG A 666 -22.76 9.29 5.13
C ARG A 666 -22.54 10.80 5.03
N PHE A 667 -21.34 11.21 4.61
CA PHE A 667 -20.95 12.60 4.38
C PHE A 667 -20.76 12.79 2.87
N ARG A 668 -21.75 13.39 2.20
CA ARG A 668 -21.69 13.59 0.75
C ARG A 668 -20.62 14.60 0.37
N TRP A 669 -19.89 14.31 -0.71
CA TRP A 669 -19.06 15.31 -1.37
C TRP A 669 -19.98 16.35 -2.05
N PRO A 670 -19.78 17.67 -1.84
CA PRO A 670 -20.74 18.70 -2.26
C PRO A 670 -20.78 18.96 -3.78
N GLN A 671 -19.84 18.39 -4.54
CA GLN A 671 -19.74 18.53 -5.99
C GLN A 671 -19.78 17.16 -6.69
N ARG A 672 -19.72 17.15 -8.03
CA ARG A 672 -19.56 15.89 -8.77
C ARG A 672 -18.15 15.31 -8.55
N ILE A 673 -18.06 14.05 -8.16
CA ILE A 673 -16.77 13.38 -7.94
C ILE A 673 -16.00 13.34 -9.25
N SER A 674 -14.83 13.97 -9.21
CA SER A 674 -14.02 14.33 -10.39
C SER A 674 -12.54 14.48 -10.07
N THR A 675 -12.19 14.88 -8.85
CA THR A 675 -10.81 14.95 -8.33
C THR A 675 -10.40 13.64 -7.62
N THR A 676 -9.10 13.48 -7.36
CA THR A 676 -8.57 12.34 -6.59
C THR A 676 -9.13 12.30 -5.17
N GLY A 677 -9.02 13.40 -4.40
CA GLY A 677 -9.56 13.47 -3.04
C GLY A 677 -11.05 13.14 -2.95
N ALA A 678 -11.87 13.63 -3.89
CA ALA A 678 -13.30 13.31 -3.94
C ALA A 678 -13.58 11.82 -4.21
N LYS A 679 -12.74 11.14 -5.01
CA LYS A 679 -12.83 9.69 -5.23
C LYS A 679 -12.43 8.92 -3.96
N VAL A 680 -11.32 9.29 -3.33
CA VAL A 680 -10.80 8.66 -2.11
C VAL A 680 -11.82 8.81 -0.98
N TYR A 681 -12.32 10.02 -0.74
CA TYR A 681 -13.36 10.37 0.24
C TYR A 681 -14.66 9.58 0.04
N CYS A 682 -15.05 9.31 -1.20
CA CYS A 682 -16.21 8.46 -1.50
C CYS A 682 -15.93 6.97 -1.26
N LEU A 683 -14.79 6.45 -1.73
CA LEU A 683 -14.46 5.03 -1.60
C LEU A 683 -14.24 4.60 -0.15
N VAL A 684 -13.61 5.42 0.69
CA VAL A 684 -13.46 5.17 2.13
C VAL A 684 -14.84 5.01 2.79
N GLN A 685 -15.74 5.97 2.55
CA GLN A 685 -17.07 5.94 3.14
C GLN A 685 -17.97 4.83 2.57
N ALA A 686 -17.75 4.41 1.33
CA ALA A 686 -18.43 3.26 0.75
C ALA A 686 -18.02 1.95 1.46
N VAL A 687 -16.73 1.79 1.79
CA VAL A 687 -16.26 0.65 2.61
C VAL A 687 -16.85 0.69 4.02
N PHE A 688 -16.75 1.84 4.71
CA PHE A 688 -17.26 2.03 6.07
C PHE A 688 -18.79 1.84 6.16
N GLY A 689 -19.52 2.31 5.15
CA GLY A 689 -20.98 2.16 5.02
C GLY A 689 -21.44 0.79 4.53
N ASN A 690 -20.52 -0.17 4.31
CA ASN A 690 -20.82 -1.50 3.77
C ASN A 690 -21.48 -1.49 2.38
N LEU A 691 -21.23 -0.45 1.58
CA LEU A 691 -21.87 -0.23 0.28
C LEU A 691 -21.29 -1.11 -0.83
N SER A 692 -22.13 -1.49 -1.79
CA SER A 692 -21.72 -2.33 -2.92
C SER A 692 -20.84 -1.58 -3.94
N ILE A 693 -19.58 -2.00 -4.07
CA ILE A 693 -18.64 -1.50 -5.09
C ILE A 693 -18.53 -2.55 -6.21
N HIS A 694 -19.45 -2.50 -7.17
CA HIS A 694 -19.57 -3.50 -8.24
C HIS A 694 -18.39 -3.54 -9.25
N ASP A 695 -17.59 -2.48 -9.36
CA ASP A 695 -16.38 -2.49 -10.20
C ASP A 695 -15.20 -3.05 -9.39
N HIS A 696 -14.72 -4.23 -9.76
CA HIS A 696 -13.60 -4.93 -9.10
C HIS A 696 -12.32 -4.08 -9.03
N GLY A 697 -12.08 -3.18 -10.00
CA GLY A 697 -10.95 -2.25 -9.96
C GLY A 697 -11.10 -1.19 -8.87
N LEU A 698 -12.29 -0.58 -8.76
CA LEU A 698 -12.59 0.35 -7.65
C LEU A 698 -12.58 -0.36 -6.29
N HIS A 699 -13.02 -1.62 -6.20
CA HIS A 699 -12.96 -2.40 -4.97
C HIS A 699 -11.52 -2.69 -4.52
N GLN A 700 -10.65 -3.14 -5.45
CA GLN A 700 -9.21 -3.30 -5.21
C GLN A 700 -8.54 -1.99 -4.76
N GLU A 701 -8.90 -0.85 -5.38
CA GLU A 701 -8.38 0.46 -5.00
C GLU A 701 -8.88 0.93 -3.63
N ALA A 702 -10.17 0.72 -3.31
CA ALA A 702 -10.76 1.07 -2.02
C ALA A 702 -10.08 0.33 -0.86
N ALA A 703 -9.77 -0.97 -1.02
CA ALA A 703 -9.05 -1.75 -0.03
C ALA A 703 -7.65 -1.15 0.30
N LYS A 704 -6.87 -0.80 -0.73
CA LYS A 704 -5.56 -0.14 -0.55
C LYS A 704 -5.68 1.25 0.09
N ILE A 705 -6.65 2.04 -0.37
CA ILE A 705 -6.95 3.37 0.16
C ILE A 705 -7.25 3.29 1.67
N VAL A 706 -8.00 2.29 2.12
CA VAL A 706 -8.32 2.10 3.55
C VAL A 706 -7.08 1.72 4.37
N THR A 707 -6.20 0.84 3.87
CA THR A 707 -4.91 0.53 4.53
C THR A 707 -4.00 1.77 4.65
N LEU A 708 -3.91 2.59 3.60
CA LEU A 708 -3.17 3.86 3.65
C LEU A 708 -3.83 4.86 4.62
N GLY A 709 -5.16 4.91 4.65
CA GLY A 709 -5.93 5.73 5.59
C GLY A 709 -5.67 5.38 7.06
N ALA A 710 -5.60 4.09 7.41
CA ALA A 710 -5.21 3.63 8.75
C ALA A 710 -3.82 4.16 9.14
N ARG A 711 -2.84 4.07 8.22
CA ARG A 711 -1.47 4.56 8.45
C ARG A 711 -1.41 6.07 8.68
N ILE A 712 -2.17 6.84 7.90
CA ILE A 712 -2.27 8.30 8.04
C ILE A 712 -3.00 8.69 9.33
N ALA A 713 -4.11 8.02 9.67
CA ALA A 713 -4.84 8.27 10.91
C ALA A 713 -3.97 8.00 12.15
N ARG A 714 -3.25 6.87 12.19
CA ARG A 714 -2.31 6.54 13.27
C ARG A 714 -1.16 7.55 13.38
N PHE A 715 -0.65 8.04 12.26
CA PHE A 715 0.32 9.15 12.27
C PHE A 715 -0.27 10.42 12.90
N ILE A 716 -1.52 10.78 12.60
CA ILE A 716 -2.17 11.97 13.14
C ILE A 716 -2.47 11.83 14.64
N VAL A 717 -2.87 10.66 15.15
CA VAL A 717 -2.97 10.39 16.60
C VAL A 717 -1.63 10.71 17.28
N GLY A 718 -0.52 10.21 16.72
CA GLY A 718 0.83 10.50 17.19
C GLY A 718 1.19 11.99 17.11
N LEU A 719 0.86 12.66 16.00
CA LEU A 719 1.16 14.07 15.76
C LEU A 719 0.45 14.99 16.76
N LEU A 720 -0.84 14.80 17.00
CA LEU A 720 -1.60 15.53 18.03
C LEU A 720 -1.01 15.28 19.43
N THR A 721 -0.59 14.05 19.70
CA THR A 721 -0.04 13.62 20.99
C THR A 721 1.37 14.13 21.26
N ALA A 722 2.17 14.37 20.21
CA ALA A 722 3.48 14.99 20.27
C ALA A 722 3.40 16.52 20.37
N ASN A 723 2.63 17.15 19.47
CA ASN A 723 2.53 18.61 19.36
C ASN A 723 1.44 19.22 20.26
N ARG A 724 1.22 18.68 21.46
CA ARG A 724 0.13 19.12 22.37
C ARG A 724 0.10 20.63 22.60
N ALA A 725 1.27 21.25 22.75
CA ALA A 725 1.45 22.68 23.02
C ALA A 725 1.12 23.59 21.83
N ARG A 726 1.08 23.06 20.60
CA ARG A 726 0.73 23.81 19.37
C ARG A 726 -0.74 24.22 19.32
N PHE A 727 -1.59 23.52 20.08
CA PHE A 727 -3.04 23.69 20.06
C PHE A 727 -3.49 24.45 21.31
N GLU A 728 -3.40 25.78 21.26
CA GLU A 728 -3.81 26.69 22.35
C GLU A 728 -5.25 26.45 22.83
N GLN A 729 -6.16 26.18 21.88
CA GLN A 729 -7.57 25.85 22.12
C GLN A 729 -7.79 24.35 22.40
N GLY A 730 -6.75 23.63 22.83
CA GLY A 730 -6.76 22.18 23.01
C GLY A 730 -6.91 21.40 21.70
N HIS A 731 -6.88 20.06 21.79
CA HIS A 731 -6.94 19.16 20.63
C HIS A 731 -7.82 17.90 20.86
N PHE A 732 -8.61 17.86 21.93
CA PHE A 732 -9.38 16.68 22.33
C PHE A 732 -10.37 16.20 21.26
N ARG A 733 -11.12 17.12 20.63
CA ARG A 733 -12.11 16.82 19.60
C ARG A 733 -11.49 16.26 18.32
N ALA A 734 -10.35 16.81 17.89
CA ALA A 734 -9.60 16.27 16.76
C ALA A 734 -9.02 14.90 17.09
N LEU A 735 -8.50 14.71 18.31
CA LEU A 735 -7.95 13.44 18.79
C LEU A 735 -9.02 12.34 18.82
N VAL A 736 -10.17 12.58 19.45
CA VAL A 736 -11.33 11.66 19.41
C VAL A 736 -11.73 11.37 17.97
N SER A 737 -11.89 12.40 17.13
CA SER A 737 -12.29 12.23 15.72
C SER A 737 -11.31 11.37 14.92
N VAL A 738 -9.99 11.52 15.12
CA VAL A 738 -9.00 10.72 14.37
C VAL A 738 -8.83 9.32 14.94
N THR A 739 -8.96 9.11 16.25
CA THR A 739 -8.93 7.78 16.86
C THR A 739 -10.17 6.97 16.45
N THR A 740 -11.36 7.60 16.39
CA THR A 740 -12.56 6.98 15.81
C THR A 740 -12.37 6.64 14.33
N LEU A 741 -11.75 7.51 13.53
CA LEU A 741 -11.44 7.18 12.13
C LEU A 741 -10.39 6.07 11.98
N LEU A 742 -9.40 6.00 12.87
CA LEU A 742 -8.39 4.94 12.91
C LEU A 742 -9.04 3.57 13.11
N GLN A 743 -9.93 3.45 14.09
CA GLN A 743 -10.83 2.29 14.23
C GLN A 743 -11.59 2.02 12.93
N CYS A 744 -12.29 3.00 12.36
CA CYS A 744 -13.08 2.82 11.13
C CYS A 744 -12.22 2.27 9.95
N PHE A 745 -10.98 2.74 9.82
CA PHE A 745 -10.03 2.23 8.82
C PHE A 745 -9.54 0.80 9.12
N GLN A 746 -9.38 0.40 10.39
CA GLN A 746 -9.02 -0.96 10.79
C GLN A 746 -10.18 -1.94 10.58
N THR A 747 -11.34 -1.63 11.17
CA THR A 747 -12.54 -2.50 11.19
C THR A 747 -13.34 -2.49 9.88
N LYS A 748 -13.09 -1.50 9.01
CA LYS A 748 -13.75 -1.32 7.70
C LYS A 748 -15.26 -1.11 7.86
N LEU A 749 -15.64 -0.37 8.90
CA LEU A 749 -16.99 0.00 9.31
C LEU A 749 -17.02 1.47 9.79
N TRP A 750 -18.20 2.07 9.91
CA TRP A 750 -18.40 3.28 10.72
C TRP A 750 -18.53 2.93 12.21
N GLU A 751 -18.17 3.88 13.09
CA GLU A 751 -18.26 3.75 14.55
C GLU A 751 -19.68 3.47 15.06
N ASN A 752 -20.68 3.87 14.27
CA ASN A 752 -22.10 3.65 14.51
C ASN A 752 -22.75 2.69 13.47
N SER A 753 -21.95 1.82 12.86
CA SER A 753 -22.42 0.86 11.85
C SER A 753 -23.41 -0.15 12.45
N PRO A 754 -24.55 -0.44 11.79
CA PRO A 754 -25.42 -1.54 12.19
C PRO A 754 -24.86 -2.92 11.79
N PHE A 755 -23.79 -2.96 10.99
CA PHE A 755 -23.23 -4.18 10.39
C PHE A 755 -22.04 -4.76 11.19
N LEU A 756 -22.03 -4.61 12.52
CA LEU A 756 -20.90 -4.99 13.38
C LEU A 756 -20.53 -6.49 13.26
N THR A 757 -21.52 -7.33 12.99
CA THR A 757 -21.40 -8.77 12.74
C THR A 757 -20.50 -9.12 11.55
N LYS A 758 -20.25 -8.19 10.62
CA LYS A 758 -19.25 -8.31 9.52
C LYS A 758 -17.83 -8.61 10.02
N GLN A 759 -17.52 -8.25 11.27
CA GLN A 759 -16.22 -8.49 11.90
C GLN A 759 -16.03 -9.97 12.28
N LEU A 760 -17.12 -10.68 12.60
CA LEU A 760 -17.13 -12.08 13.01
C LEU A 760 -16.80 -13.01 11.84
N ASP A 761 -16.26 -14.19 12.11
CA ASP A 761 -15.81 -15.09 11.05
C ASP A 761 -16.93 -15.74 10.24
N GLN A 762 -16.61 -16.04 8.98
CA GLN A 762 -17.55 -16.44 7.92
C GLN A 762 -18.69 -15.44 7.60
N ILE A 763 -18.93 -14.40 8.40
CA ILE A 763 -19.98 -13.40 8.14
C ILE A 763 -19.47 -12.37 7.11
N GLY A 764 -19.88 -12.54 5.86
CA GLY A 764 -19.63 -11.58 4.78
C GLY A 764 -20.58 -10.35 4.82
N PRO A 765 -20.30 -9.28 4.05
CA PRO A 765 -21.11 -8.06 4.01
C PRO A 765 -22.63 -8.25 3.87
N ARG A 766 -23.08 -9.23 3.08
CA ARG A 766 -24.51 -9.57 2.90
C ARG A 766 -25.13 -10.22 4.13
N LEU A 767 -24.40 -11.12 4.78
CA LEU A 767 -24.85 -11.81 5.98
C LEU A 767 -24.95 -10.84 7.18
N ALA A 768 -24.04 -9.87 7.25
CA ALA A 768 -24.13 -8.77 8.20
C ALA A 768 -25.36 -7.88 7.96
N SER A 769 -25.75 -7.64 6.70
CA SER A 769 -27.02 -6.97 6.38
C SER A 769 -28.22 -7.78 6.86
N HIS A 770 -28.33 -9.08 6.52
CA HIS A 770 -29.47 -9.92 6.96
C HIS A 770 -29.65 -9.93 8.49
N LEU A 771 -28.56 -9.88 9.26
CA LEU A 771 -28.59 -9.76 10.72
C LEU A 771 -29.05 -8.37 11.17
N ALA A 772 -28.53 -7.30 10.56
CA ALA A 772 -28.94 -5.93 10.84
C ALA A 772 -30.43 -5.67 10.53
N ASP A 773 -30.93 -6.22 9.42
CA ASP A 773 -32.34 -6.17 8.98
C ASP A 773 -33.28 -6.90 9.96
N ARG A 774 -32.73 -7.71 10.86
CA ARG A 774 -33.42 -8.41 11.97
C ARG A 774 -33.06 -7.85 13.35
N GLY A 775 -32.52 -6.64 13.40
CA GLY A 775 -32.20 -5.93 14.65
C GLY A 775 -30.95 -6.45 15.39
N LYS A 776 -30.22 -7.41 14.83
CA LYS A 776 -29.00 -7.99 15.42
C LYS A 776 -27.78 -7.10 15.13
N THR A 777 -27.90 -5.83 15.49
CA THR A 777 -26.96 -4.74 15.14
C THR A 777 -25.85 -4.52 16.17
N THR A 778 -25.96 -5.12 17.36
CA THR A 778 -24.96 -5.02 18.44
C THR A 778 -24.47 -6.40 18.89
N PHE A 779 -23.27 -6.47 19.47
CA PHE A 779 -22.77 -7.71 20.06
C PHE A 779 -23.65 -8.19 21.23
N GLN A 780 -24.22 -7.27 22.01
CA GLN A 780 -25.21 -7.62 23.04
C GLN A 780 -26.43 -8.31 22.45
N ALA A 781 -27.01 -7.78 21.36
CA ALA A 781 -28.14 -8.42 20.68
C ALA A 781 -27.80 -9.80 20.09
N ILE A 782 -26.53 -10.10 19.81
CA ILE A 782 -26.07 -11.46 19.45
C ILE A 782 -25.97 -12.37 20.67
N ARG A 783 -25.43 -11.90 21.81
CA ARG A 783 -25.39 -12.68 23.08
C ARG A 783 -26.79 -13.05 23.56
N ASP A 784 -27.74 -12.14 23.40
CA ASP A 784 -29.13 -12.31 23.81
C ASP A 784 -29.99 -13.06 22.76
N SER A 785 -29.38 -13.62 21.70
CA SER A 785 -30.08 -14.38 20.65
C SER A 785 -30.07 -15.88 20.88
N ASP A 786 -31.12 -16.57 20.44
CA ASP A 786 -31.08 -18.01 20.21
C ASP A 786 -30.12 -18.33 19.05
N PRO A 787 -29.11 -19.21 19.22
CA PRO A 787 -28.32 -19.80 18.15
C PRO A 787 -29.13 -20.23 16.91
N ARG A 788 -30.32 -20.80 17.12
CA ARG A 788 -31.20 -21.30 16.04
C ARG A 788 -31.85 -20.16 15.25
N GLU A 789 -32.05 -19.00 15.87
CA GLU A 789 -32.50 -17.79 15.16
C GLU A 789 -31.40 -17.28 14.21
N ILE A 790 -30.15 -17.23 14.69
CA ILE A 790 -28.99 -16.81 13.89
C ILE A 790 -28.78 -17.77 12.70
N GLU A 791 -28.83 -19.08 12.94
CA GLU A 791 -28.76 -20.12 11.90
C GLU A 791 -29.86 -19.94 10.84
N CYS A 792 -31.10 -19.67 11.26
CA CYS A 792 -32.24 -19.42 10.39
C CYS A 792 -32.10 -18.13 9.55
N ILE A 793 -31.64 -17.02 10.15
CA ILE A 793 -31.40 -15.75 9.44
C ILE A 793 -30.28 -15.90 8.39
N LEU A 794 -29.22 -16.62 8.74
CA LEU A 794 -28.04 -16.79 7.90
C LEU A 794 -28.13 -17.95 6.90
N LYS A 795 -29.15 -18.81 7.03
CA LYS A 795 -29.28 -20.10 6.31
C LYS A 795 -28.04 -20.98 6.48
N LYS A 796 -27.53 -21.03 7.71
CA LYS A 796 -26.40 -21.88 8.14
C LYS A 796 -26.94 -23.06 8.96
N GLN A 797 -26.24 -24.19 8.91
CA GLN A 797 -26.60 -25.37 9.71
C GLN A 797 -26.02 -25.26 11.14
N PRO A 798 -26.61 -25.95 12.13
CA PRO A 798 -25.96 -26.24 13.40
C PRO A 798 -24.55 -26.84 13.19
N PRO A 799 -23.55 -26.49 14.04
CA PRO A 799 -23.65 -25.68 15.24
C PRO A 799 -23.42 -24.16 15.04
N PHE A 800 -23.38 -23.65 13.81
CA PHE A 800 -22.87 -22.31 13.46
C PHE A 800 -23.34 -21.14 14.34
N GLY A 801 -24.61 -21.13 14.76
CA GLY A 801 -25.16 -20.06 15.60
C GLY A 801 -24.63 -20.11 17.03
N ASN A 802 -24.33 -21.31 17.54
CA ASN A 802 -23.72 -21.48 18.86
C ASN A 802 -22.28 -20.97 18.83
N ASP A 803 -21.53 -21.27 17.76
CA ASP A 803 -20.15 -20.82 17.57
C ASP A 803 -20.07 -19.28 17.57
N ILE A 804 -21.00 -18.62 16.88
CA ILE A 804 -21.16 -17.16 16.86
C ILE A 804 -21.53 -16.60 18.24
N VAL A 805 -22.49 -17.18 18.95
CA VAL A 805 -22.90 -16.70 20.28
C VAL A 805 -21.79 -16.90 21.32
N ASN A 806 -21.09 -18.04 21.28
CA ASN A 806 -19.97 -18.35 22.16
C ASN A 806 -18.81 -17.36 21.94
N TYR A 807 -18.39 -17.16 20.68
CA TYR A 807 -17.32 -16.22 20.33
C TYR A 807 -17.65 -14.79 20.77
N VAL A 808 -18.88 -14.31 20.51
CA VAL A 808 -19.31 -12.96 20.91
C VAL A 808 -19.46 -12.84 22.44
N SER A 809 -19.77 -13.92 23.15
CA SER A 809 -19.76 -13.96 24.61
C SER A 809 -18.35 -13.84 25.19
N GLY A 810 -17.34 -14.38 24.48
CA GLY A 810 -15.92 -14.21 24.78
C GLY A 810 -15.36 -12.80 24.53
N LEU A 811 -16.00 -11.97 23.68
CA LEU A 811 -15.56 -10.58 23.49
C LEU A 811 -15.69 -9.76 24.81
N PRO A 812 -14.70 -8.95 25.20
CA PRO A 812 -14.76 -8.18 26.44
C PRO A 812 -15.80 -7.05 26.39
N GLU A 813 -16.37 -6.74 27.54
CA GLU A 813 -17.29 -5.62 27.76
C GLU A 813 -16.65 -4.56 28.65
N PHE A 814 -16.34 -3.39 28.09
CA PHE A 814 -15.77 -2.28 28.84
C PHE A 814 -16.83 -1.34 29.40
N THR A 815 -16.55 -0.81 30.59
CA THR A 815 -17.26 0.33 31.18
C THR A 815 -16.27 1.47 31.40
N ILE A 816 -16.70 2.72 31.23
CA ILE A 816 -15.93 3.91 31.56
C ILE A 816 -16.80 4.87 32.35
N ALA A 817 -16.25 5.46 33.42
CA ALA A 817 -16.95 6.39 34.30
C ALA A 817 -16.02 7.53 34.72
N VAL A 818 -16.52 8.76 34.64
CA VAL A 818 -15.86 9.93 35.23
C VAL A 818 -16.58 10.31 36.50
N LYS A 819 -15.87 10.33 37.63
CA LYS A 819 -16.42 10.69 38.94
C LYS A 819 -15.74 11.95 39.49
N LYS A 820 -16.55 12.81 40.09
CA LYS A 820 -16.13 13.85 41.04
C LYS A 820 -16.15 13.24 42.45
N SER A 821 -15.16 13.54 43.29
CA SER A 821 -15.23 13.26 44.72
C SER A 821 -15.72 14.48 45.50
N ASP A 822 -16.31 14.23 46.67
CA ASP A 822 -16.76 15.27 47.62
C ASP A 822 -15.61 15.81 48.48
N ALA A 823 -14.37 15.69 48.02
CA ALA A 823 -13.20 16.31 48.65
C ALA A 823 -13.18 17.82 48.37
N ASP A 824 -12.45 18.57 49.20
CA ASP A 824 -12.13 19.98 48.95
C ASP A 824 -10.59 20.16 48.86
N PRO A 825 -10.03 20.55 47.70
CA PRO A 825 -10.71 20.75 46.41
C PRO A 825 -11.22 19.43 45.80
N PRO A 826 -12.26 19.46 44.95
CA PRO A 826 -12.86 18.27 44.37
C PRO A 826 -11.89 17.56 43.42
N ALA A 827 -11.57 16.31 43.73
CA ALA A 827 -10.75 15.47 42.86
C ALA A 827 -11.62 14.80 41.79
N PHE A 828 -11.07 14.65 40.59
CA PHE A 828 -11.74 14.00 39.48
C PHE A 828 -10.98 12.71 39.11
N THR A 829 -11.72 11.68 38.75
CA THR A 829 -11.15 10.37 38.38
C THR A 829 -11.85 9.82 37.14
N CYS A 830 -11.08 9.18 36.26
CA CYS A 830 -11.60 8.31 35.21
C CYS A 830 -11.32 6.86 35.60
N THR A 831 -12.37 6.05 35.74
CA THR A 831 -12.26 4.60 35.94
C THR A 831 -12.70 3.90 34.66
N VAL A 832 -11.89 2.94 34.18
CA VAL A 832 -12.30 1.95 33.18
C VAL A 832 -12.34 0.58 33.86
N GLY A 833 -13.41 -0.19 33.66
CA GLY A 833 -13.60 -1.51 34.27
C GLY A 833 -14.14 -2.55 33.29
N GLN A 834 -13.69 -3.80 33.46
CA GLN A 834 -14.15 -4.96 32.71
C GLN A 834 -15.46 -5.50 33.32
N LYS A 835 -16.51 -5.72 32.50
CA LYS A 835 -17.85 -6.11 32.97
C LYS A 835 -18.13 -7.61 32.90
N ASN A 836 -17.74 -8.31 31.82
CA ASN A 836 -17.85 -9.78 31.76
C ASN A 836 -16.54 -10.42 32.23
N ALA A 837 -16.64 -11.31 33.23
CA ALA A 837 -15.52 -12.08 33.75
C ALA A 837 -15.12 -13.25 32.82
N ASN A 838 -16.06 -13.77 32.03
CA ASN A 838 -15.88 -14.90 31.13
C ASN A 838 -15.46 -14.46 29.72
N TYR A 839 -14.64 -13.42 29.62
CA TYR A 839 -14.06 -13.02 28.33
C TYR A 839 -12.92 -13.97 27.96
N ASP A 840 -12.66 -14.12 26.67
CA ASP A 840 -11.57 -14.94 26.15
C ASP A 840 -10.27 -14.12 26.09
N PRO A 841 -9.21 -14.48 26.84
CA PRO A 841 -7.95 -13.74 26.84
C PRO A 841 -7.11 -13.94 25.57
N GLU A 842 -7.42 -14.93 24.71
CA GLU A 842 -6.74 -15.10 23.42
C GLU A 842 -7.24 -14.10 22.36
N ILE A 843 -8.43 -13.51 22.56
CA ILE A 843 -8.92 -12.44 21.70
C ILE A 843 -8.11 -11.16 21.99
N SER A 844 -7.17 -10.85 21.11
CA SER A 844 -6.44 -9.59 21.13
C SER A 844 -7.39 -8.40 20.95
N VAL A 845 -7.31 -7.44 21.90
CA VAL A 845 -8.10 -6.21 21.88
C VAL A 845 -7.21 -5.03 22.28
N CYS A 846 -6.90 -4.17 21.30
CA CYS A 846 -6.25 -2.87 21.48
C CYS A 846 -7.31 -1.76 21.63
N PHE A 847 -7.06 -0.79 22.50
CA PHE A 847 -7.91 0.40 22.66
C PHE A 847 -7.11 1.64 23.10
N SER A 848 -7.74 2.81 22.95
CA SER A 848 -7.22 4.11 23.42
C SER A 848 -8.21 4.72 24.43
N VAL A 849 -7.70 5.24 25.55
CA VAL A 849 -8.50 5.91 26.58
C VAL A 849 -8.26 7.42 26.50
N LEU A 850 -9.31 8.16 26.14
CA LEU A 850 -9.30 9.60 25.91
C LEU A 850 -10.21 10.29 26.93
N VAL A 851 -9.70 11.29 27.65
CA VAL A 851 -10.50 12.15 28.52
C VAL A 851 -10.17 13.61 28.25
N GLY A 852 -11.20 14.45 28.13
CA GLY A 852 -11.06 15.89 27.89
C GLY A 852 -12.24 16.70 28.41
N ASP A 853 -12.10 18.02 28.39
CA ASP A 853 -13.10 18.96 28.91
C ASP A 853 -13.91 19.68 27.81
N SER A 854 -14.97 20.41 28.20
CA SER A 854 -15.78 21.23 27.28
C SER A 854 -14.97 22.34 26.58
N VAL A 855 -13.80 22.70 27.12
CA VAL A 855 -12.83 23.66 26.55
C VAL A 855 -11.82 22.97 25.62
N ASN A 856 -12.12 21.74 25.18
CA ASN A 856 -11.35 20.96 24.19
C ASN A 856 -9.92 20.57 24.64
N ARG A 857 -9.59 20.73 25.92
CA ARG A 857 -8.30 20.33 26.50
C ARG A 857 -8.28 18.82 26.76
N VAL A 858 -7.15 18.17 26.52
CA VAL A 858 -6.93 16.74 26.84
C VAL A 858 -6.46 16.62 28.28
N LEU A 859 -7.22 15.92 29.11
CA LEU A 859 -6.93 15.61 30.51
C LEU A 859 -6.19 14.27 30.66
N LEU A 860 -6.56 13.28 29.85
CA LEU A 860 -5.91 11.97 29.76
C LEU A 860 -5.86 11.52 28.30
N HIS A 861 -4.72 10.96 27.90
CA HIS A 861 -4.60 10.16 26.68
C HIS A 861 -3.67 8.99 26.98
N GLN A 862 -4.22 7.77 26.95
CA GLN A 862 -3.48 6.52 26.85
C GLN A 862 -3.81 5.88 25.49
N ASP A 863 -2.81 5.32 24.82
CA ASP A 863 -2.94 4.78 23.45
C ASP A 863 -2.24 3.44 23.33
N ASN A 864 -2.80 2.53 22.52
CA ASN A 864 -2.35 1.15 22.37
C ASN A 864 -2.41 0.35 23.69
N CYS A 865 -3.44 0.59 24.49
CA CYS A 865 -3.73 -0.19 25.69
C CYS A 865 -4.25 -1.58 25.32
N THR A 866 -3.85 -2.58 26.07
CA THR A 866 -4.24 -3.99 25.95
C THR A 866 -5.09 -4.44 27.14
N MET A 867 -5.61 -5.67 27.13
CA MET A 867 -6.23 -6.28 28.32
C MET A 867 -5.27 -6.32 29.53
N GLU A 868 -3.96 -6.51 29.32
CA GLU A 868 -2.96 -6.44 30.39
C GLU A 868 -2.84 -5.02 30.99
N SER A 869 -3.19 -4.00 30.22
CA SER A 869 -3.16 -2.59 30.67
C SER A 869 -4.33 -2.23 31.60
N ILE A 870 -5.37 -3.07 31.67
CA ILE A 870 -6.53 -2.90 32.56
C ILE A 870 -6.82 -4.23 33.27
N PRO A 871 -6.34 -4.42 34.51
CA PRO A 871 -6.65 -5.63 35.26
C PRO A 871 -8.17 -5.76 35.48
N VAL A 872 -8.65 -6.97 35.74
CA VAL A 872 -10.11 -7.28 35.83
C VAL A 872 -10.85 -6.41 36.87
N VAL A 873 -10.16 -5.95 37.92
CA VAL A 873 -10.68 -4.99 38.93
C VAL A 873 -10.86 -3.55 38.41
N GLY A 874 -10.47 -3.28 37.17
CA GLY A 874 -10.44 -1.96 36.54
C GLY A 874 -9.16 -1.17 36.80
N CYS A 875 -8.96 -0.13 36.00
CA CYS A 875 -7.90 0.87 36.19
C CYS A 875 -8.53 2.25 36.45
N THR A 876 -7.93 3.05 37.32
CA THR A 876 -8.42 4.40 37.65
C THR A 876 -7.29 5.41 37.59
N TRP A 877 -7.50 6.48 36.82
CA TRP A 877 -6.57 7.61 36.68
C TRP A 877 -7.14 8.87 37.33
N PRO A 878 -6.36 9.61 38.14
CA PRO A 878 -6.74 10.96 38.56
C PRO A 878 -6.71 11.94 37.38
N LEU A 879 -7.60 12.93 37.40
CA LEU A 879 -7.74 13.95 36.37
C LEU A 879 -7.50 15.34 36.98
N THR A 880 -6.45 16.03 36.52
CA THR A 880 -6.13 17.38 36.99
C THR A 880 -6.86 18.44 36.17
N LEU A 881 -7.94 18.99 36.71
CA LEU A 881 -8.53 20.22 36.18
C LEU A 881 -7.67 21.43 36.58
N LYS A 882 -7.56 22.42 35.69
CA LYS A 882 -6.79 23.66 35.92
C LYS A 882 -7.68 24.90 36.11
N ASP A 883 -8.99 24.71 36.07
CA ASP A 883 -9.96 25.74 35.72
C ASP A 883 -11.34 25.34 36.26
N THR A 884 -12.10 26.30 36.79
CA THR A 884 -13.46 26.08 37.31
C THR A 884 -14.54 26.38 36.27
N ALA A 885 -14.20 27.04 35.15
CA ALA A 885 -15.13 27.39 34.07
C ALA A 885 -15.37 26.22 33.08
N ILE A 886 -15.47 24.99 33.58
CA ILE A 886 -15.67 23.77 32.77
C ILE A 886 -17.11 23.27 32.95
N ASP A 887 -17.88 23.16 31.87
CA ASP A 887 -19.26 22.65 31.93
C ASP A 887 -19.31 21.12 32.05
N SER A 888 -18.36 20.41 31.44
CA SER A 888 -18.34 18.95 31.43
C SER A 888 -16.97 18.34 31.13
N ILE A 889 -16.79 17.10 31.58
CA ILE A 889 -15.67 16.22 31.26
C ILE A 889 -16.24 15.03 30.48
N SER A 890 -15.67 14.73 29.30
CA SER A 890 -16.03 13.56 28.50
C SER A 890 -14.88 12.56 28.44
N ALA A 891 -15.18 11.31 28.75
CA ALA A 891 -14.27 10.18 28.62
C ALA A 891 -14.77 9.21 27.53
N HIS A 892 -13.83 8.65 26.76
CA HIS A 892 -14.07 7.66 25.72
C HIS A 892 -13.02 6.55 25.83
N LEU A 893 -13.47 5.30 25.79
CA LEU A 893 -12.65 4.16 25.37
C LEU A 893 -13.04 3.85 23.93
N ILE A 894 -12.06 3.88 23.02
CA ILE A 894 -12.24 3.55 21.61
C ILE A 894 -11.39 2.31 21.31
N CYS A 895 -12.02 1.22 20.89
CA CYS A 895 -11.30 0.01 20.52
C CYS A 895 -10.79 0.10 19.08
N GLN A 896 -9.52 -0.21 18.85
CA GLN A 896 -8.89 -0.08 17.54
C GLN A 896 -9.23 -1.26 16.62
N ASP A 897 -9.41 -2.46 17.18
CA ASP A 897 -9.59 -3.70 16.43
C ASP A 897 -11.06 -4.11 16.25
N TRP A 898 -11.95 -3.61 17.11
CA TRP A 898 -13.38 -3.92 17.11
C TRP A 898 -14.22 -2.65 17.21
N THR A 899 -15.16 -2.46 16.28
CA THR A 899 -16.23 -1.47 16.43
C THR A 899 -17.37 -2.09 17.24
N GLY A 900 -17.83 -1.37 18.26
CA GLY A 900 -18.95 -1.78 19.11
C GLY A 900 -18.58 -2.31 20.49
N LEU A 901 -17.29 -2.35 20.82
CA LEU A 901 -16.80 -2.51 22.22
C LEU A 901 -16.55 -1.15 22.90
N ASP A 902 -16.77 -0.07 22.16
CA ASP A 902 -16.54 1.32 22.58
C ASP A 902 -17.50 1.76 23.68
N CYS A 903 -17.01 2.50 24.66
CA CYS A 903 -17.84 3.11 25.70
C CYS A 903 -17.42 4.55 25.98
N SER A 904 -18.37 5.37 26.44
CA SER A 904 -18.11 6.78 26.73
C SER A 904 -19.01 7.32 27.83
N HIS A 905 -18.49 8.27 28.62
CA HIS A 905 -19.18 8.88 29.74
C HIS A 905 -18.89 10.38 29.81
N THR A 906 -19.94 11.21 29.83
CA THR A 906 -19.82 12.66 30.02
C THR A 906 -20.39 13.07 31.37
N LEU A 907 -19.52 13.49 32.28
CA LEU A 907 -19.90 14.11 33.54
C LEU A 907 -20.14 15.62 33.30
N ARG A 908 -21.32 16.13 33.62
CA ARG A 908 -21.57 17.58 33.71
C ARG A 908 -21.18 18.09 35.09
N LEU A 909 -20.65 19.30 35.15
CA LEU A 909 -20.19 19.97 36.38
C LEU A 909 -21.11 21.11 36.83
N THR A 910 -22.03 21.54 35.97
CA THR A 910 -23.01 22.61 36.22
C THR A 910 -24.42 22.04 36.40
N ASP A 911 -25.13 22.51 37.43
CA ASP A 911 -26.49 22.06 37.78
C ASP A 911 -27.54 22.63 36.82
N GLN A 912 -27.68 21.98 35.65
CA GLN A 912 -28.90 22.04 34.86
C GLN A 912 -29.43 20.63 34.57
N LEU A 913 -30.67 20.41 35.03
CA LEU A 913 -31.42 19.14 35.04
C LEU A 913 -31.12 18.23 33.84
N THR A 914 -30.51 17.08 34.12
CA THR A 914 -30.07 16.11 33.12
C THR A 914 -31.19 15.18 32.69
N THR A 915 -31.66 15.32 31.45
CA THR A 915 -32.30 14.20 30.75
C THR A 915 -31.23 13.16 30.46
N VAL A 916 -31.16 12.09 31.26
CA VAL A 916 -30.21 10.99 31.04
C VAL A 916 -30.59 10.25 29.76
N LYS A 917 -29.72 10.30 28.74
CA LYS A 917 -29.79 9.41 27.57
C LYS A 917 -28.64 8.42 27.61
N HIS A 918 -28.94 7.18 27.98
CA HIS A 918 -28.02 6.06 27.77
C HIS A 918 -27.79 5.87 26.26
N ARG A 919 -26.57 6.12 25.79
CA ARG A 919 -26.10 5.58 24.52
C ARG A 919 -25.54 4.18 24.73
N GLN A 920 -26.43 3.19 24.77
CA GLN A 920 -26.13 1.96 24.03
C GLN A 920 -26.20 2.29 22.53
N THR A 921 -25.42 1.62 21.70
CA THR A 921 -25.41 1.79 20.24
C THR A 921 -26.58 1.07 19.56
N ALA A 922 -27.79 1.27 20.08
CA ALA A 922 -29.06 0.82 19.51
C ALA A 922 -30.06 1.98 19.44
N ILE A 923 -31.07 1.87 18.56
CA ILE A 923 -31.97 2.98 18.23
C ILE A 923 -33.09 3.12 19.27
N THR A 924 -33.09 4.20 20.05
CA THR A 924 -34.21 4.57 20.94
C THR A 924 -34.62 6.04 20.78
N ASN A 925 -35.10 6.41 19.59
CA ASN A 925 -35.82 7.68 19.41
C ASN A 925 -36.84 7.66 18.26
N PHE A 926 -37.34 6.48 17.87
CA PHE A 926 -38.38 6.30 16.85
C PHE A 926 -39.38 5.21 17.29
N PHE A 927 -40.67 5.59 17.23
CA PHE A 927 -41.93 4.85 17.44
C PHE A 927 -42.68 5.11 18.76
N PRO A 928 -43.95 5.58 18.67
CA PRO A 928 -44.90 5.53 19.77
C PRO A 928 -45.70 4.22 19.73
N ASN A 929 -45.79 3.49 20.85
CA ASN A 929 -47.09 3.12 21.44
C ASN A 929 -46.99 2.39 22.78
N GLN A 930 -47.94 2.77 23.64
CA GLN A 930 -48.39 2.21 24.92
C GLN A 930 -48.06 0.73 25.23
N SER A 931 -47.46 0.48 26.39
CA SER A 931 -48.13 -0.30 27.46
C SER A 931 -47.38 -0.26 28.81
N ALA A 932 -48.13 -0.30 29.92
CA ALA A 932 -47.70 -0.58 31.30
C ALA A 932 -46.44 0.14 31.86
N VAL A 933 -46.59 1.42 32.26
CA VAL A 933 -45.69 2.07 33.23
C VAL A 933 -46.25 1.85 34.64
N ASN A 934 -45.47 1.22 35.53
CA ASN A 934 -45.73 1.17 36.98
C ASN A 934 -44.61 1.94 37.71
N GLU A 935 -44.75 3.27 37.78
CA GLU A 935 -43.84 4.13 38.57
C GLU A 935 -44.30 4.21 40.03
N THR A 936 -43.68 3.44 40.92
CA THR A 936 -43.74 3.71 42.37
C THR A 936 -42.76 4.82 42.73
N VAL A 937 -43.20 6.08 42.63
CA VAL A 937 -42.39 7.23 43.05
C VAL A 937 -42.41 7.35 44.58
N LEU A 938 -41.27 7.10 45.23
CA LEU A 938 -41.05 7.48 46.62
C LEU A 938 -40.59 8.95 46.67
N THR A 939 -41.53 9.87 46.89
CA THR A 939 -41.22 11.26 47.23
C THR A 939 -40.77 11.35 48.69
N VAL A 940 -39.55 11.87 48.93
CA VAL A 940 -39.12 12.30 50.27
C VAL A 940 -39.39 13.79 50.40
N ASP A 941 -40.16 14.17 51.42
CA ASP A 941 -40.57 15.55 51.64
C ASP A 941 -39.39 16.50 51.93
N LYS A 942 -39.53 17.76 51.48
CA LYS A 942 -38.86 18.91 52.08
C LYS A 942 -39.91 19.87 52.61
N CYS A 943 -39.93 20.05 53.93
CA CYS A 943 -40.87 20.93 54.61
C CYS A 943 -40.78 22.38 54.10
N THR A 944 -41.92 22.97 53.74
CA THR A 944 -42.13 24.42 53.72
C THR A 944 -43.32 24.75 54.62
N VAL A 945 -43.22 25.84 55.38
CA VAL A 945 -44.23 26.24 56.36
C VAL A 945 -45.38 26.97 55.65
N PRO A 946 -46.66 26.59 55.85
CA PRO A 946 -47.78 27.28 55.21
C PRO A 946 -47.98 28.71 55.75
N SER A 947 -48.37 29.63 54.87
CA SER A 947 -48.98 30.90 55.27
C SER A 947 -50.49 30.73 55.50
N VAL A 948 -51.08 31.59 56.34
CA VAL A 948 -52.35 31.33 57.05
C VAL A 948 -53.60 31.67 56.22
N LEU A 949 -53.60 31.45 54.89
CA LEU A 949 -54.64 32.02 54.00
C LEU A 949 -55.33 31.09 52.97
N GLU A 950 -54.85 29.88 52.70
CA GLU A 950 -55.44 29.01 51.65
C GLU A 950 -56.04 27.68 52.16
N LEU A 951 -56.60 27.67 53.38
CA LEU A 951 -57.43 26.57 53.90
C LEU A 951 -58.93 26.91 53.89
N SER A 952 -59.51 27.26 52.73
CA SER A 952 -60.97 27.17 52.54
C SER A 952 -61.45 27.17 51.07
N ARG A 953 -61.55 25.97 50.47
CA ARG A 953 -62.67 25.52 49.59
C ARG A 953 -62.38 24.12 49.02
N LEU A 954 -63.21 23.15 49.42
CA LEU A 954 -63.23 21.77 48.89
C LEU A 954 -64.49 21.54 48.04
N SER A 955 -64.52 20.39 47.36
CA SER A 955 -65.63 19.84 46.54
C SER A 955 -65.83 20.48 45.15
N ALA A 956 -66.33 19.78 44.12
CA ALA A 956 -66.89 18.42 44.10
C ALA A 956 -66.70 17.63 42.77
N ASN A 957 -66.58 16.30 42.90
CA ASN A 957 -67.24 15.24 42.13
C ASN A 957 -67.25 15.17 40.58
N THR A 958 -66.69 14.05 40.06
CA THR A 958 -67.31 13.10 39.07
C THR A 958 -67.55 13.56 37.61
N SER A 959 -67.65 12.68 36.58
CA SER A 959 -67.17 11.29 36.34
C SER A 959 -67.48 10.86 34.88
N LYS A 960 -66.85 9.78 34.38
CA LYS A 960 -67.20 9.01 33.15
C LYS A 960 -67.02 9.74 31.80
N ALA A 961 -67.10 9.10 30.63
CA ALA A 961 -66.54 7.83 30.09
C ALA A 961 -67.08 7.63 28.64
N ASN A 962 -66.42 6.79 27.83
CA ASN A 962 -66.76 6.35 26.46
C ASN A 962 -66.46 7.40 25.35
N VAL A 963 -65.70 7.14 24.26
CA VAL A 963 -65.60 6.02 23.28
C VAL A 963 -66.64 6.10 22.15
N THR A 964 -66.22 6.53 20.95
CA THR A 964 -66.46 5.85 19.64
C THR A 964 -65.58 6.42 18.50
N PHE A 965 -65.69 5.84 17.30
CA PHE A 965 -64.78 5.96 16.14
C PHE A 965 -65.30 6.89 15.00
N TYR A 966 -64.51 6.96 13.91
CA TYR A 966 -64.78 7.56 12.57
C TYR A 966 -64.65 9.09 12.46
N SER A 967 -64.25 9.67 11.31
CA SER A 967 -63.36 9.20 10.22
C SER A 967 -63.03 10.35 9.27
N GLU A 968 -61.95 10.21 8.50
CA GLU A 968 -61.74 10.80 7.17
C GLU A 968 -61.80 12.34 6.97
N ASP A 969 -60.65 12.85 6.48
CA ASP A 969 -60.50 13.64 5.25
C ASP A 969 -60.19 15.16 5.24
N ASN A 970 -59.09 15.41 4.52
CA ASN A 970 -58.78 16.52 3.60
C ASN A 970 -58.90 18.01 4.02
N ARG A 971 -57.69 18.60 4.10
CA ARG A 971 -57.24 19.85 3.42
C ARG A 971 -57.62 21.23 3.99
N SER A 972 -56.55 21.93 4.37
CA SER A 972 -56.27 23.36 4.09
C SER A 972 -57.26 24.44 4.54
N PHE A 973 -56.74 25.48 5.20
CA PHE A 973 -56.50 26.74 4.50
C PHE A 973 -55.44 27.62 5.22
N THR A 974 -55.03 28.71 4.58
CA THR A 974 -54.09 29.71 5.07
C THR A 974 -54.77 30.84 5.85
N SER A 975 -54.05 31.55 6.74
CA SER A 975 -53.79 33.02 6.66
C SER A 975 -53.59 33.73 8.02
N ALA A 976 -53.01 34.95 7.95
CA ALA A 976 -52.91 36.01 8.97
C ALA A 976 -52.04 35.70 10.24
N LEU A 977 -51.31 36.62 10.90
CA LEU A 977 -51.45 38.08 11.17
C LEU A 977 -52.65 38.38 12.11
N GLU A 978 -52.59 39.29 13.10
CA GLU A 978 -51.63 40.37 13.40
C GLU A 978 -51.69 40.78 14.91
N VAL A 979 -51.21 41.99 15.26
CA VAL A 979 -51.52 42.81 16.46
C VAL A 979 -50.76 42.55 17.80
N SER A 980 -49.68 43.31 17.94
CA SER A 980 -49.01 43.90 19.14
C SER A 980 -49.84 44.29 20.39
N ARG A 981 -49.19 44.52 21.57
CA ARG A 981 -48.98 45.88 22.21
C ARG A 981 -48.35 45.88 23.64
N PHE A 982 -47.41 46.83 23.88
CA PHE A 982 -46.96 47.55 25.13
C PHE A 982 -46.68 46.78 26.46
N GLY A 983 -45.83 47.26 27.41
CA GLY A 983 -44.94 48.45 27.46
C GLY A 983 -44.35 48.74 28.88
N GLU A 984 -43.47 49.76 29.01
CA GLU A 984 -42.95 50.42 30.26
C GLU A 984 -41.97 49.63 31.18
N ASN A 985 -40.96 50.18 31.92
CA ASN A 985 -40.24 51.49 32.04
C ASN A 985 -38.75 51.20 32.45
N VAL A 986 -37.66 51.85 31.97
CA VAL A 986 -37.10 53.22 32.22
C VAL A 986 -36.71 53.46 33.70
N THR A 987 -35.52 53.97 34.12
CA THR A 987 -34.35 54.68 33.52
C THR A 987 -33.03 53.84 33.58
N GLY A 988 -31.80 54.29 33.24
CA GLY A 988 -31.32 55.46 32.47
C GLY A 988 -30.37 56.47 33.19
N LEU A 989 -29.04 56.43 32.94
CA LEU A 989 -28.06 57.52 33.17
C LEU A 989 -26.86 57.44 32.17
N ASN A 990 -26.22 58.57 31.83
CA ASN A 990 -25.34 58.75 30.65
C ASN A 990 -23.96 59.40 30.97
N PHE A 991 -23.05 59.51 29.98
CA PHE A 991 -22.65 60.81 29.36
C PHE A 991 -21.62 60.67 28.18
N THR A 992 -22.01 61.15 26.97
CA THR A 992 -21.26 61.91 25.91
C THR A 992 -19.84 61.50 25.42
N ALA A 993 -19.38 61.76 24.17
CA ALA A 993 -19.91 62.24 22.85
C ALA A 993 -18.75 62.01 21.80
N PHE A 994 -18.67 62.41 20.52
CA PHE A 994 -19.29 63.36 19.55
C PHE A 994 -19.29 62.66 18.13
N ASP A 995 -20.18 62.91 17.16
CA ASP A 995 -20.43 64.08 16.25
C ASP A 995 -19.42 64.19 15.06
N SER A 996 -19.75 64.58 13.82
CA SER A 996 -20.91 65.33 13.28
C SER A 996 -21.40 64.91 11.85
N THR A 997 -22.01 65.82 11.06
CA THR A 997 -22.98 65.54 9.96
C THR A 997 -22.63 66.18 8.59
N ILE A 998 -23.42 65.92 7.52
CA ILE A 998 -24.14 66.93 6.67
C ILE A 998 -24.90 66.32 5.45
N PHE A 999 -25.88 67.06 4.90
CA PHE A 999 -26.80 66.78 3.76
C PHE A 999 -26.25 67.18 2.37
N GLU A 1000 -26.89 66.73 1.26
CA GLU A 1000 -27.48 67.58 0.16
C GLU A 1000 -27.99 66.73 -1.06
N LYS A 1001 -28.35 67.35 -2.19
CA LYS A 1001 -29.39 66.87 -3.16
C LYS A 1001 -29.14 67.28 -4.64
N LYS A 1002 -29.91 66.65 -5.57
CA LYS A 1002 -30.27 67.06 -6.97
C LYS A 1002 -29.32 66.83 -8.19
N LEU A 1003 -29.85 66.00 -9.12
CA LEU A 1003 -30.19 66.25 -10.55
C LEU A 1003 -29.22 66.78 -11.64
N GLU A 1004 -29.40 66.16 -12.82
CA GLU A 1004 -29.32 66.66 -14.21
C GLU A 1004 -27.98 66.76 -14.99
N CYS A 1005 -28.12 66.59 -16.32
CA CYS A 1005 -27.08 66.63 -17.37
C CYS A 1005 -27.32 67.86 -18.28
N PRO A 1006 -26.39 68.26 -19.18
CA PRO A 1006 -26.33 67.63 -20.52
C PRO A 1006 -24.98 67.69 -21.29
N ASN A 1007 -24.80 66.84 -22.31
CA ASN A 1007 -24.60 67.24 -23.73
C ASN A 1007 -24.21 66.07 -24.67
N ILE A 1008 -24.30 66.34 -25.99
CA ILE A 1008 -24.13 65.46 -27.18
C ILE A 1008 -23.28 66.26 -28.23
N PRO A 1009 -23.16 65.96 -29.56
CA PRO A 1009 -23.39 64.77 -30.42
C PRO A 1009 -22.10 64.41 -31.24
N ILE A 1010 -22.02 63.62 -32.34
CA ILE A 1010 -22.96 62.84 -33.19
C ILE A 1010 -22.25 61.55 -33.69
N GLY A 1011 -23.02 60.50 -34.02
CA GLY A 1011 -22.72 59.63 -35.19
C GLY A 1011 -22.25 58.18 -34.91
N SER A 1012 -22.81 57.14 -35.55
CA SER A 1012 -23.99 57.09 -36.44
C SER A 1012 -24.54 55.65 -36.63
N VAL A 1013 -25.86 55.44 -36.45
CA VAL A 1013 -26.82 54.74 -37.35
C VAL A 1013 -26.49 53.28 -37.82
N LEU A 1014 -27.34 52.23 -37.75
CA LEU A 1014 -28.68 51.83 -37.19
C LEU A 1014 -28.77 50.26 -37.37
N SER A 1015 -29.66 49.40 -36.82
CA SER A 1015 -30.74 49.43 -35.79
C SER A 1015 -31.37 48.01 -35.56
N VAL A 1016 -31.98 47.75 -34.38
CA VAL A 1016 -33.37 47.21 -34.13
C VAL A 1016 -33.94 46.08 -35.02
N SER A 1017 -34.56 44.97 -34.55
CA SER A 1017 -34.78 44.36 -33.21
C SER A 1017 -35.30 42.88 -33.27
N LYS A 1018 -35.50 42.23 -32.12
CA LYS A 1018 -36.13 40.88 -31.90
C LYS A 1018 -37.69 40.92 -32.08
N PRO A 1019 -38.50 39.82 -31.90
CA PRO A 1019 -38.24 38.41 -31.49
C PRO A 1019 -39.03 37.32 -32.31
N ILE A 1020 -39.18 36.10 -31.73
CA ILE A 1020 -40.13 34.98 -32.01
C ILE A 1020 -39.57 33.75 -32.79
N GLU A 1021 -39.79 32.54 -32.24
CA GLU A 1021 -39.65 31.23 -32.94
C GLU A 1021 -40.96 30.85 -33.67
N PRO A 1022 -40.93 30.14 -34.82
CA PRO A 1022 -41.18 28.69 -34.73
C PRO A 1022 -40.59 27.77 -35.82
N LYS A 1023 -40.48 26.47 -35.49
CA LYS A 1023 -40.70 25.26 -36.32
C LYS A 1023 -39.99 25.06 -37.68
N LYS A 1024 -39.35 23.87 -37.78
CA LYS A 1024 -39.19 22.94 -38.94
C LYS A 1024 -39.58 23.41 -40.37
N PRO A 1025 -38.79 22.94 -41.35
CA PRO A 1025 -39.36 22.26 -42.52
C PRO A 1025 -39.00 20.75 -42.57
N LEU A 1026 -39.73 20.02 -43.40
CA LEU A 1026 -39.53 18.61 -43.76
C LEU A 1026 -39.94 18.48 -45.24
N ARG A 1027 -39.22 17.67 -46.03
CA ARG A 1027 -39.55 17.30 -47.44
C ARG A 1027 -39.44 18.46 -48.47
N SER A 1028 -39.19 18.24 -49.77
CA SER A 1028 -38.74 17.05 -50.55
C SER A 1028 -38.50 17.40 -52.04
N ILE A 1029 -38.18 16.37 -52.85
CA ILE A 1029 -38.34 16.25 -54.33
C ILE A 1029 -37.16 16.76 -55.18
N LEU A 1030 -36.51 15.81 -55.88
CA LEU A 1030 -36.61 15.67 -57.34
C LEU A 1030 -36.18 14.25 -57.80
N LYS A 1031 -36.97 13.64 -58.67
CA LYS A 1031 -36.58 12.56 -59.60
C LYS A 1031 -36.62 13.15 -61.03
N PRO A 1032 -36.13 12.46 -62.07
CA PRO A 1032 -37.02 11.56 -62.81
C PRO A 1032 -36.38 10.20 -63.21
N ALA A 1033 -37.21 9.30 -63.77
CA ALA A 1033 -36.82 8.09 -64.50
C ALA A 1033 -37.11 8.27 -66.01
N PRO A 1034 -36.91 7.27 -66.89
CA PRO A 1034 -37.97 6.27 -67.12
C PRO A 1034 -37.48 4.81 -67.38
N ALA A 1035 -38.13 3.81 -66.76
CA ALA A 1035 -38.98 2.78 -67.42
C ALA A 1035 -38.20 1.53 -67.91
N VAL A 1036 -38.76 0.34 -68.22
CA VAL A 1036 -40.09 -0.08 -68.72
C VAL A 1036 -40.46 -1.51 -68.23
N LEU A 1037 -41.70 -1.74 -67.73
CA LEU A 1037 -42.42 -3.05 -67.52
C LEU A 1037 -41.72 -4.14 -66.66
N ALA A 1038 -42.35 -5.15 -66.03
CA ALA A 1038 -43.71 -5.48 -65.51
C ALA A 1038 -43.53 -6.70 -64.55
N ALA A 1039 -44.50 -7.28 -63.81
CA ALA A 1039 -45.95 -7.10 -63.69
C ALA A 1039 -46.39 -7.09 -62.19
N ASP A 1040 -47.44 -7.83 -61.79
CA ASP A 1040 -48.20 -7.56 -60.55
C ASP A 1040 -48.90 -8.79 -59.88
N ILE A 1041 -49.43 -8.60 -58.65
CA ILE A 1041 -50.55 -9.33 -57.98
C ILE A 1041 -50.30 -10.69 -57.24
N SER A 1042 -49.89 -10.58 -55.96
CA SER A 1042 -50.67 -10.98 -54.74
C SER A 1042 -50.77 -12.41 -54.14
N VAL A 1043 -51.20 -12.43 -52.85
CA VAL A 1043 -51.87 -13.51 -52.05
C VAL A 1043 -50.97 -14.60 -51.39
N CYS A 1044 -51.56 -15.34 -50.45
CA CYS A 1044 -50.92 -15.97 -49.28
C CYS A 1044 -50.91 -17.52 -49.30
N GLN A 1045 -50.21 -18.07 -48.31
CA GLN A 1045 -50.39 -19.38 -47.63
C GLN A 1045 -49.88 -20.70 -48.27
N ALA A 1046 -49.26 -21.47 -47.36
CA ALA A 1046 -49.32 -22.94 -47.19
C ALA A 1046 -48.61 -23.91 -48.17
N ALA A 1047 -47.99 -24.93 -47.56
CA ALA A 1047 -47.71 -26.28 -48.10
C ALA A 1047 -46.73 -26.40 -49.30
N ALA A 1048 -46.12 -27.56 -49.58
CA ALA A 1048 -45.71 -28.69 -48.72
C ALA A 1048 -44.72 -29.62 -49.49
N ILE A 1049 -43.86 -30.31 -48.72
CA ILE A 1049 -43.34 -31.69 -48.92
C ILE A 1049 -42.91 -32.14 -50.33
N ASP A 1050 -41.61 -32.45 -50.45
CA ASP A 1050 -41.10 -33.78 -50.83
C ASP A 1050 -39.71 -33.97 -50.14
N ARG A 1051 -39.23 -35.10 -49.59
CA ARG A 1051 -39.54 -36.55 -49.65
C ARG A 1051 -39.24 -37.23 -51.00
N ASP A 1052 -38.88 -38.52 -51.07
CA ASP A 1052 -38.57 -39.54 -50.04
C ASP A 1052 -37.51 -40.54 -50.61
N GLN A 1053 -36.81 -41.40 -49.88
CA GLN A 1053 -36.74 -41.73 -48.43
C GLN A 1053 -35.23 -41.97 -48.09
N LEU A 1054 -34.62 -42.90 -47.34
CA LEU A 1054 -34.82 -44.08 -46.44
C LEU A 1054 -33.62 -44.00 -45.43
N GLN A 1055 -33.46 -44.72 -44.31
CA GLN A 1055 -34.14 -45.88 -43.71
C GLN A 1055 -34.76 -45.55 -42.32
N GLN A 1056 -35.37 -46.54 -41.66
CA GLN A 1056 -36.34 -46.39 -40.55
C GLN A 1056 -35.97 -47.27 -39.31
N PRO A 1057 -36.80 -47.39 -38.24
CA PRO A 1057 -37.28 -46.34 -37.31
C PRO A 1057 -37.18 -46.74 -35.81
N LEU A 1058 -37.57 -45.82 -34.91
CA LEU A 1058 -37.86 -46.09 -33.48
C LEU A 1058 -39.35 -45.87 -33.14
N LYS A 1059 -39.93 -46.72 -32.30
CA LYS A 1059 -41.29 -46.68 -31.69
C LYS A 1059 -41.34 -47.60 -30.45
N CYS A 1060 -42.17 -47.47 -29.41
CA CYS A 1060 -43.04 -46.38 -28.88
C CYS A 1060 -43.59 -46.76 -27.47
N PHE A 1061 -44.04 -45.76 -26.69
CA PHE A 1061 -45.01 -45.85 -25.54
C PHE A 1061 -44.55 -46.55 -24.22
N PRO A 1062 -45.29 -46.40 -23.08
CA PRO A 1062 -45.69 -45.15 -22.40
C PRO A 1062 -45.42 -45.24 -20.83
N PRO A 1063 -46.09 -44.52 -19.89
CA PRO A 1063 -45.48 -44.15 -18.60
C PRO A 1063 -45.76 -45.09 -17.40
N LYS A 1064 -44.98 -44.89 -16.32
CA LYS A 1064 -45.37 -45.19 -14.93
C LYS A 1064 -44.60 -44.32 -13.92
N GLU A 1065 -44.97 -44.40 -12.65
CA GLU A 1065 -44.75 -43.38 -11.61
C GLU A 1065 -43.88 -43.81 -10.42
N ILE A 1066 -43.22 -42.80 -9.81
CA ILE A 1066 -42.96 -42.63 -8.36
C ILE A 1066 -41.72 -43.30 -7.69
N PHE A 1067 -40.96 -42.44 -6.99
CA PHE A 1067 -39.82 -42.63 -6.05
C PHE A 1067 -38.52 -43.25 -6.62
N GLN A 1068 -37.32 -42.87 -6.14
CA GLN A 1068 -36.96 -42.15 -4.90
C GLN A 1068 -35.70 -41.24 -5.08
N THR A 1069 -35.54 -40.23 -4.20
CA THR A 1069 -34.32 -39.39 -3.96
C THR A 1069 -33.61 -38.73 -5.15
N ASP A 1070 -33.72 -37.40 -5.26
CA ASP A 1070 -32.82 -36.51 -6.03
C ASP A 1070 -32.14 -35.51 -5.07
N GLU A 1071 -30.87 -35.20 -5.31
CA GLU A 1071 -30.08 -34.25 -4.51
C GLU A 1071 -30.07 -32.84 -5.13
N LEU A 1072 -30.23 -31.80 -4.29
CA LEU A 1072 -30.06 -30.39 -4.71
C LEU A 1072 -29.28 -29.58 -3.66
N GLN A 1073 -27.96 -29.54 -3.80
CA GLN A 1073 -27.13 -28.50 -3.17
C GLN A 1073 -26.20 -27.82 -4.19
N TYR A 1074 -26.56 -26.59 -4.53
CA TYR A 1074 -25.72 -25.58 -5.18
C TYR A 1074 -25.61 -24.40 -4.21
N ILE A 1075 -24.41 -23.80 -4.03
CA ILE A 1075 -24.12 -22.34 -3.95
C ILE A 1075 -22.80 -22.01 -3.19
N PHE A 1076 -21.85 -21.44 -3.96
CA PHE A 1076 -20.84 -20.41 -3.64
C PHE A 1076 -20.22 -20.27 -2.22
N GLN A 1077 -18.87 -20.24 -2.20
CA GLN A 1077 -18.07 -19.52 -1.20
C GLN A 1077 -17.43 -18.24 -1.82
N PRO A 1078 -17.28 -17.14 -1.06
CA PRO A 1078 -16.37 -16.04 -1.35
C PRO A 1078 -15.17 -16.00 -0.37
N GLU A 1079 -13.95 -15.92 -0.89
CA GLU A 1079 -12.71 -16.00 -0.09
C GLU A 1079 -12.52 -14.81 0.88
N ARG A 1080 -12.17 -15.09 2.15
CA ARG A 1080 -11.41 -14.17 3.02
C ARG A 1080 -9.94 -14.56 2.97
N TYR A 1081 -9.04 -13.61 2.72
CA TYR A 1081 -7.62 -13.76 3.03
C TYR A 1081 -7.18 -12.67 4.01
N THR A 1082 -7.26 -13.01 5.29
CA THR A 1082 -6.60 -12.32 6.40
C THR A 1082 -5.72 -13.35 7.10
N LEU A 1083 -4.40 -13.28 6.87
CA LEU A 1083 -3.44 -14.20 7.48
C LEU A 1083 -3.06 -13.71 8.88
N SER A 1084 -3.82 -14.15 9.87
CA SER A 1084 -3.44 -14.14 11.28
C SER A 1084 -2.97 -15.54 11.67
N PHE A 1085 -1.65 -15.78 11.61
CA PHE A 1085 -1.04 -17.00 12.11
C PHE A 1085 -0.86 -16.93 13.63
N THR A 1086 -1.90 -17.30 14.38
CA THR A 1086 -1.71 -17.83 15.74
C THR A 1086 -1.38 -19.33 15.64
N LEU A 1087 -0.58 -19.84 16.55
CA LEU A 1087 0.04 -21.17 16.47
C LEU A 1087 -0.98 -22.33 16.61
N CYS A 1088 -1.34 -22.96 15.49
CA CYS A 1088 -1.76 -24.36 15.53
C CYS A 1088 -0.53 -25.25 15.72
N SER A 1089 -0.28 -25.65 16.98
CA SER A 1089 0.69 -26.70 17.31
C SER A 1089 0.15 -28.08 16.88
N PRO A 1090 0.97 -28.99 16.32
CA PRO A 1090 0.55 -30.36 16.05
C PRO A 1090 0.51 -31.19 17.35
N VAL A 1091 -0.50 -30.95 18.18
CA VAL A 1091 -0.63 -31.60 19.50
C VAL A 1091 -0.94 -33.11 19.36
N ASP A 1092 -1.72 -33.50 18.36
CA ASP A 1092 -2.21 -34.88 18.22
C ASP A 1092 -1.12 -35.88 17.75
N ASP A 1093 -0.24 -35.49 16.81
CA ASP A 1093 0.94 -36.30 16.41
C ASP A 1093 1.97 -36.43 17.55
N ILE A 1094 2.10 -35.38 18.36
CA ILE A 1094 2.99 -35.36 19.53
C ILE A 1094 2.43 -36.26 20.65
N ALA A 1095 1.12 -36.30 20.84
CA ALA A 1095 0.46 -37.15 21.85
C ALA A 1095 0.65 -38.65 21.60
N GLU A 1096 0.74 -39.11 20.35
CA GLU A 1096 1.04 -40.52 20.05
C GLU A 1096 2.53 -40.85 20.22
N CYS A 1097 3.43 -39.90 19.94
CA CYS A 1097 4.87 -40.07 20.22
C CYS A 1097 5.16 -40.20 21.72
N PHE A 1098 4.54 -39.38 22.57
CA PHE A 1098 4.73 -39.46 24.03
C PHE A 1098 4.12 -40.71 24.68
N LYS A 1099 3.15 -41.39 24.05
CA LYS A 1099 2.68 -42.72 24.50
C LYS A 1099 3.73 -43.83 24.30
N LYS A 1100 4.81 -43.58 23.55
CA LYS A 1100 5.78 -44.60 23.12
C LYS A 1100 7.11 -44.59 23.88
N TYR A 1101 7.41 -43.53 24.64
CA TYR A 1101 8.62 -43.41 25.46
C TYR A 1101 8.30 -42.91 26.87
N ASN A 1102 8.58 -43.77 27.86
CA ASN A 1102 8.02 -43.67 29.21
C ASN A 1102 8.93 -42.92 30.20
N VAL A 1103 8.94 -41.59 30.12
CA VAL A 1103 9.68 -40.66 31.02
C VAL A 1103 8.97 -39.29 30.98
N PHE A 1104 8.74 -38.56 32.09
CA PHE A 1104 9.15 -38.73 33.49
C PHE A 1104 7.95 -38.62 34.47
N ILE A 1105 8.12 -39.17 35.68
CA ILE A 1105 7.21 -38.94 36.82
C ILE A 1105 7.63 -37.65 37.55
N HIS A 1106 6.64 -36.85 37.98
CA HIS A 1106 6.87 -35.70 38.86
C HIS A 1106 7.51 -36.11 40.20
N ASN A 1107 8.63 -35.49 40.58
CA ASN A 1107 8.83 -34.90 41.91
C ASN A 1107 10.17 -34.15 41.98
N PHE A 1108 10.13 -32.86 42.33
CA PHE A 1108 11.31 -32.12 42.78
C PHE A 1108 11.09 -31.64 44.21
N LYS A 1109 11.94 -32.11 45.13
CA LYS A 1109 12.20 -31.47 46.42
C LYS A 1109 13.71 -31.32 46.58
N THR A 1110 14.09 -30.11 46.99
CA THR A 1110 15.41 -29.64 47.44
C THR A 1110 16.35 -30.68 48.06
N PHE A 1111 17.61 -30.71 47.62
CA PHE A 1111 18.90 -30.68 48.36
C PHE A 1111 20.08 -31.16 47.45
N PRO A 1112 21.38 -31.03 47.81
CA PRO A 1112 22.42 -30.68 46.82
C PRO A 1112 23.61 -31.68 46.75
N SER A 1113 24.71 -31.19 46.15
CA SER A 1113 26.10 -31.71 46.13
C SER A 1113 26.45 -32.92 45.24
N GLU A 1114 27.42 -32.64 44.39
CA GLU A 1114 28.57 -33.42 43.86
C GLU A 1114 29.06 -34.64 44.68
N PRO A 1115 30.03 -35.43 44.17
CA PRO A 1115 30.13 -36.05 42.83
C PRO A 1115 30.50 -37.55 42.95
N GLU A 1116 30.75 -38.29 41.83
CA GLU A 1116 31.96 -39.16 41.69
C GLU A 1116 32.09 -39.91 40.35
N GLU A 1117 33.28 -40.49 40.18
CA GLU A 1117 33.97 -40.97 38.99
C GLU A 1117 33.52 -42.33 38.38
N SER A 1118 33.34 -42.34 37.05
CA SER A 1118 34.15 -43.15 36.09
C SER A 1118 33.93 -44.66 35.79
N LEU A 1119 34.62 -45.06 34.69
CA LEU A 1119 35.13 -46.38 34.25
C LEU A 1119 34.21 -47.50 33.66
N LEU A 1120 34.32 -47.63 32.33
CA LEU A 1120 34.75 -48.83 31.56
C LEU A 1120 33.88 -50.12 31.37
N VAL A 1121 33.67 -50.43 30.06
CA VAL A 1121 34.05 -51.69 29.35
C VAL A 1121 33.14 -52.95 29.35
N SER A 1122 32.53 -53.18 28.16
CA SER A 1122 32.29 -54.51 27.51
C SER A 1122 31.23 -55.47 28.12
N GLU A 1123 30.79 -56.59 27.50
CA GLU A 1123 31.02 -57.19 26.17
C GLU A 1123 29.81 -58.10 25.75
N ARG A 1124 29.88 -58.71 24.55
CA ARG A 1124 29.22 -59.99 24.12
C ARG A 1124 27.70 -60.07 23.88
N THR A 1125 27.34 -59.81 22.62
CA THR A 1125 26.72 -60.77 21.68
C THR A 1125 25.87 -61.97 22.17
N ALA A 1126 24.63 -62.04 21.67
CA ALA A 1126 23.97 -63.28 21.26
C ALA A 1126 23.17 -63.05 19.95
N ARG A 1127 22.88 -64.11 19.17
CA ARG A 1127 22.34 -64.02 17.78
C ARG A 1127 21.32 -65.13 17.48
N LYS A 1128 20.50 -64.91 16.42
CA LYS A 1128 19.50 -65.82 15.78
C LYS A 1128 18.10 -65.72 16.41
N ARG A 1129 16.97 -65.86 15.69
CA ARG A 1129 16.60 -65.97 14.24
C ARG A 1129 15.09 -65.55 14.18
N LYS A 1130 14.44 -65.22 13.05
CA LYS A 1130 14.47 -65.71 11.66
C LYS A 1130 13.75 -64.70 10.73
N ASN A 1131 13.94 -64.79 9.42
CA ASN A 1131 13.44 -63.81 8.43
C ASN A 1131 11.96 -64.04 8.04
N PHE A 1132 11.32 -62.99 7.49
CA PHE A 1132 10.70 -63.07 6.16
C PHE A 1132 10.91 -61.75 5.39
N ASP A 1133 10.68 -61.77 4.09
CA ASP A 1133 11.23 -60.83 3.10
C ASP A 1133 10.19 -60.54 2.00
N LEU A 1134 10.10 -59.28 1.54
CA LEU A 1134 9.31 -58.84 0.38
C LEU A 1134 10.06 -57.71 -0.33
N GLY A 1135 10.26 -57.90 -1.64
CA GLY A 1135 11.20 -57.11 -2.46
C GLY A 1135 10.68 -55.77 -3.00
N PRO A 1136 11.45 -55.11 -3.88
CA PRO A 1136 11.22 -53.73 -4.31
C PRO A 1136 10.09 -53.60 -5.34
N ALA A 1137 9.14 -52.71 -5.07
CA ALA A 1137 8.03 -52.40 -5.96
C ALA A 1137 8.37 -51.26 -6.95
N SER A 1138 8.96 -51.62 -8.09
CA SER A 1138 8.80 -50.81 -9.31
C SER A 1138 7.42 -51.06 -9.93
N SER A 1139 6.81 -50.01 -10.49
CA SER A 1139 5.51 -50.01 -11.22
C SER A 1139 4.25 -50.39 -10.42
N VAL A 1140 3.61 -49.37 -9.84
CA VAL A 1140 2.14 -49.18 -9.86
C VAL A 1140 1.91 -47.73 -10.35
N ILE A 1141 0.73 -47.43 -10.91
CA ILE A 1141 0.43 -46.21 -11.67
C ILE A 1141 -0.70 -45.40 -11.00
N CYS A 1142 -0.52 -44.07 -10.96
CA CYS A 1142 -1.49 -42.98 -10.73
C CYS A 1142 -2.71 -43.19 -9.80
N SER A 1143 -2.81 -42.28 -8.82
CA SER A 1143 -3.83 -41.22 -8.87
C SER A 1143 -3.26 -39.92 -8.32
N ASP A 1144 -3.66 -38.78 -8.87
CA ASP A 1144 -3.39 -37.45 -8.27
C ASP A 1144 -4.46 -37.14 -7.22
N ASP A 1145 -4.04 -36.62 -6.06
CA ASP A 1145 -4.77 -35.91 -4.97
C ASP A 1145 -4.39 -36.41 -3.56
N GLU A 1146 -3.26 -35.90 -3.03
CA GLU A 1146 -2.97 -35.70 -1.59
C GLU A 1146 -1.86 -34.63 -1.42
#